data_AF-A0A345CT52-F1
#
_entry.id   AF-A0A345CT52-F1
#
_cell.length_a   1.000
_cell.length_b   1.000
_cell.length_c   1.000
_cell.angle_alpha   90.00
_cell.angle_beta   90.00
_cell.angle_gamma   90.00
#
_symmetry.space_group_name_H-M   'P 1'
#
loop_
_entity.id
_entity.type
_entity.pdbx_description
1 polymer ?
#
loop_
_entity_poly.entity_id
_entity_poly.type
_entity_poly.pdbx_seq_one_letter_code
_entity_poly.pdbx_strand_id
1 'polypeptide(L)'
;MADEDKNSRLDDILRQFDSDWTASEDARTEARNDLFFSRVSHWDDWLSQYTTLQYRGQFDVVRPVVRKLVAEMRQNPVDVRYRPKDGADPDAADVLMGMYRTDMRHNTARTSVNIAVREQIEAGVGAWRLVTEHEDQDPTSNNQIIRRVPIHGACSHVIWDANSKQLDKSDARHVTVINALSKSGWKSFAKKYGLDADELPTFTSPNDLLFSWQTSDTVFIAEYYEVEEKKETVFIYQDPLSGEPVSYYKRDIKDVIDELAEQGMEKVAERKVTRRRVYKTILSNTAVLKNRELIAGEHLPIVPVFGEWGFVDDVEVYEGIVRLTKDGQRLRNMIMSFNADIVARTPKKKPIFWPEQIEGYEYMYSGDDDFPYYLMNRTDEQNAQLPARPISYMDNPEVPQANAYMLEAATAAVKEVADPGVDGQEVNGNQVAFDTVNQLNQRADLETFVFMDNLATAMRRDGEIYQAMVNDIYDVPRTVLTTAEDGSENEVQTLSQAVDYQSGRVVVLNDIRGRYECYTDAGPSFQSMKDQNRAEIQELLKTVPAEHQVWNVLLLQYLALLDGKGIEITRDYATKQLVVQGLKKPETPEEERWLQEAQQAQQGQQDPNMVLAQAQMIAAQAEAARAQNETAQTEIKAFTAQQDAQRSQADTIYKLAQARNIDSKAVIEALKLMHEVATRQQQSIPTGQVPGQFPPSGEFPQSM
;
A
#
# COMPACT_ATOMS: atom_id res chain seq x y z
N MET A 1 27.60 33.65 -31.90
CA MET A 1 27.86 32.25 -31.45
C MET A 1 27.05 31.87 -30.22
N ALA A 2 27.42 32.19 -28.97
CA ALA A 2 26.65 31.71 -27.81
C ALA A 2 25.17 32.16 -27.76
N ASP A 3 24.85 33.38 -28.22
CA ASP A 3 23.46 33.86 -28.26
C ASP A 3 22.71 33.45 -29.54
N GLU A 4 23.42 33.18 -30.65
CA GLU A 4 22.80 32.60 -31.86
C GLU A 4 22.37 31.14 -31.62
N ASP A 5 23.21 30.36 -30.93
CA ASP A 5 22.88 28.96 -30.57
C ASP A 5 21.70 28.89 -29.58
N LYS A 6 21.57 29.88 -28.68
CA LYS A 6 20.42 29.99 -27.77
C LYS A 6 19.12 30.34 -28.52
N ASN A 7 19.18 31.26 -29.47
CA ASN A 7 18.00 31.65 -30.25
C ASN A 7 17.53 30.52 -31.18
N SER A 8 18.45 29.82 -31.85
CA SER A 8 18.09 28.64 -32.66
C SER A 8 17.46 27.54 -31.81
N ARG A 9 17.96 27.32 -30.60
CA ARG A 9 17.40 26.33 -29.67
C ARG A 9 16.05 26.74 -29.10
N LEU A 10 15.84 28.03 -28.85
CA LEU A 10 14.54 28.55 -28.44
C LEU A 10 13.50 28.26 -29.52
N ASP A 11 13.81 28.56 -30.78
CA ASP A 11 12.92 28.27 -31.91
C ASP A 11 12.59 26.77 -32.03
N ASP A 12 13.57 25.89 -31.81
CA ASP A 12 13.35 24.44 -31.83
C ASP A 12 12.43 23.98 -30.69
N ILE A 13 12.63 24.49 -29.46
CA ILE A 13 11.78 24.16 -28.31
C ILE A 13 10.36 24.70 -28.52
N LEU A 14 10.21 25.92 -29.02
CA LEU A 14 8.90 26.52 -29.28
C LEU A 14 8.13 25.74 -30.37
N ARG A 15 8.79 25.30 -31.44
CA ARG A 15 8.16 24.45 -32.47
C ARG A 15 7.70 23.10 -31.94
N GLN A 16 8.51 22.48 -31.08
CA GLN A 16 8.12 21.24 -30.41
C GLN A 16 6.93 21.47 -29.51
N PHE A 17 6.99 22.52 -28.68
CA PHE A 17 5.91 22.91 -27.80
C PHE A 17 4.60 23.17 -28.55
N ASP A 18 4.62 23.90 -29.67
CA ASP A 18 3.44 24.16 -30.49
C ASP A 18 2.84 22.85 -31.06
N SER A 19 3.70 21.90 -31.45
CA SER A 19 3.26 20.60 -31.95
C SER A 19 2.59 19.77 -30.84
N ASP A 20 3.18 19.73 -29.65
CA ASP A 20 2.60 19.02 -28.50
C ASP A 20 1.32 19.70 -28.00
N TRP A 21 1.31 21.03 -28.02
CA TRP A 21 0.17 21.82 -27.60
C TRP A 21 -1.04 21.53 -28.49
N THR A 22 -0.86 21.64 -29.81
CA THR A 22 -1.95 21.41 -30.77
C THR A 22 -2.47 19.98 -30.73
N ALA A 23 -1.60 18.98 -30.55
CA ALA A 23 -2.01 17.57 -30.47
C ALA A 23 -2.89 17.25 -29.23
N SER A 24 -2.72 18.00 -28.14
CA SER A 24 -3.40 17.76 -26.86
C SER A 24 -4.44 18.82 -26.51
N GLU A 25 -4.76 19.72 -27.43
CA GLU A 25 -5.61 20.90 -27.18
C GLU A 25 -7.04 20.52 -26.77
N ASP A 26 -7.66 19.57 -27.47
CA ASP A 26 -9.04 19.15 -27.21
C ASP A 26 -9.19 18.51 -25.83
N ALA A 27 -8.34 17.52 -25.52
CA ALA A 27 -8.36 16.83 -24.23
C ALA A 27 -8.10 17.77 -23.05
N ARG A 28 -7.17 18.72 -23.20
CA ARG A 28 -6.87 19.72 -22.16
C ARG A 28 -8.00 20.74 -22.00
N THR A 29 -8.62 21.16 -23.08
CA THR A 29 -9.76 22.08 -23.05
C THR A 29 -10.93 21.45 -22.31
N GLU A 30 -11.27 20.20 -22.59
CA GLU A 30 -12.33 19.48 -21.88
C GLU A 30 -11.99 19.25 -20.40
N ALA A 31 -10.77 18.79 -20.10
CA ALA A 31 -10.34 18.59 -18.71
C ALA A 31 -10.33 19.89 -17.89
N ARG A 32 -9.96 21.02 -18.51
CA ARG A 32 -10.06 22.34 -17.88
C ARG A 32 -11.51 22.71 -17.56
N ASN A 33 -12.43 22.43 -18.49
CA ASN A 33 -13.86 22.64 -18.29
C ASN A 33 -14.40 21.77 -17.15
N ASP A 34 -13.93 20.52 -17.04
CA ASP A 34 -14.29 19.57 -15.97
C ASP A 34 -13.81 20.07 -14.58
N LEU A 35 -12.56 20.52 -14.52
CA LEU A 35 -11.96 21.07 -13.29
C LEU A 35 -12.71 22.32 -12.82
N PHE A 36 -13.08 23.20 -13.76
CA PHE A 36 -13.87 24.38 -13.44
C PHE A 36 -15.27 24.02 -12.95
N PHE A 37 -15.93 23.09 -13.65
CA PHE A 37 -17.28 22.64 -13.33
C PHE A 37 -17.36 22.10 -11.90
N SER A 38 -16.40 21.25 -11.51
CA SER A 38 -16.36 20.67 -10.16
C SER A 38 -16.02 21.71 -9.07
N ARG A 39 -15.05 22.61 -9.31
CA ARG A 39 -14.49 23.48 -8.25
C ARG A 39 -15.20 24.82 -8.09
N VAL A 40 -15.63 25.44 -9.18
CA VAL A 40 -16.09 26.84 -9.18
C VAL A 40 -17.59 26.90 -9.38
N SER A 41 -18.05 26.64 -10.60
CA SER A 41 -19.43 26.88 -11.02
C SER A 41 -19.86 25.86 -12.07
N HIS A 42 -21.12 25.42 -11.98
CA HIS A 42 -21.71 24.55 -12.99
C HIS A 42 -22.21 25.34 -14.22
N TRP A 43 -22.24 26.68 -14.11
CA TRP A 43 -22.63 27.59 -15.16
C TRP A 43 -21.42 28.10 -15.92
N ASP A 44 -21.53 28.11 -17.25
CA ASP A 44 -20.55 28.68 -18.17
C ASP A 44 -20.73 30.21 -18.28
N ASP A 45 -19.62 30.95 -18.38
CA ASP A 45 -19.60 32.42 -18.49
C ASP A 45 -20.08 32.91 -19.86
N TRP A 46 -20.03 32.07 -20.91
CA TRP A 46 -20.71 32.41 -22.17
C TRP A 46 -22.18 32.74 -21.88
N LEU A 47 -22.87 31.90 -21.09
CA LEU A 47 -24.29 32.11 -20.79
C LEU A 47 -24.50 33.30 -19.86
N SER A 48 -23.54 33.59 -18.96
CA SER A 48 -23.54 34.72 -18.02
C SER A 48 -23.76 36.07 -18.72
N GLN A 49 -23.11 36.29 -19.86
CA GLN A 49 -23.19 37.56 -20.59
C GLN A 49 -24.56 37.78 -21.24
N TYR A 50 -25.28 36.72 -21.63
CA TYR A 50 -26.53 36.82 -22.37
C TYR A 50 -27.81 36.73 -21.51
N THR A 51 -27.75 36.21 -20.28
CA THR A 51 -28.94 36.10 -19.39
C THR A 51 -28.63 36.50 -17.94
N THR A 52 -28.49 37.81 -17.68
CA THR A 52 -28.13 38.39 -16.37
C THR A 52 -29.29 38.56 -15.38
N LEU A 53 -30.54 38.60 -15.86
CA LEU A 53 -31.73 38.95 -15.05
C LEU A 53 -32.54 37.74 -14.54
N GLN A 54 -32.16 36.53 -14.92
CA GLN A 54 -32.84 35.28 -14.52
C GLN A 54 -32.17 34.67 -13.29
N TYR A 55 -32.96 34.03 -12.43
CA TYR A 55 -32.40 33.31 -11.28
C TYR A 55 -31.55 32.12 -11.76
N ARG A 56 -30.39 31.91 -11.14
CA ARG A 56 -29.50 30.77 -11.42
C ARG A 56 -29.16 30.04 -10.14
N GLY A 57 -29.86 28.94 -9.88
CA GLY A 57 -29.56 28.04 -8.78
C GLY A 57 -28.49 27.02 -9.16
N GLN A 58 -27.61 26.68 -8.23
CA GLN A 58 -26.66 25.56 -8.36
C GLN A 58 -27.03 24.48 -7.35
N PHE A 59 -27.51 23.33 -7.84
CA PHE A 59 -28.02 22.24 -7.02
C PHE A 59 -27.13 21.00 -7.17
N ASP A 60 -25.94 21.15 -6.61
CA ASP A 60 -24.81 20.25 -6.81
C ASP A 60 -25.00 18.86 -6.20
N VAL A 61 -24.93 17.83 -7.06
CA VAL A 61 -24.85 16.41 -6.67
C VAL A 61 -23.52 15.77 -7.06
N VAL A 62 -22.65 16.48 -7.78
CA VAL A 62 -21.36 15.97 -8.27
C VAL A 62 -20.29 16.06 -7.17
N ARG A 63 -20.21 17.18 -6.44
CA ARG A 63 -19.21 17.31 -5.36
C ARG A 63 -19.32 16.26 -4.25
N PRO A 64 -20.53 15.85 -3.79
CA PRO A 64 -20.65 14.76 -2.83
C PRO A 64 -20.01 13.45 -3.33
N VAL A 65 -20.23 13.10 -4.61
CA VAL A 65 -19.65 11.89 -5.23
C VAL A 65 -18.13 11.99 -5.30
N VAL A 66 -17.61 13.11 -5.82
CA VAL A 66 -16.15 13.35 -5.86
C VAL A 66 -15.53 13.25 -4.46
N ARG A 67 -16.18 13.81 -3.43
CA ARG A 67 -15.67 13.74 -2.05
C ARG A 67 -15.70 12.32 -1.49
N LYS A 68 -16.69 11.50 -1.84
CA LYS A 68 -16.76 10.09 -1.46
C LYS A 68 -15.56 9.33 -2.03
N LEU A 69 -15.34 9.41 -3.34
CA LEU A 69 -14.24 8.74 -4.05
C LEU A 69 -12.87 9.22 -3.53
N VAL A 70 -12.69 10.53 -3.36
CA VAL A 70 -11.45 11.10 -2.78
C VAL A 70 -11.23 10.59 -1.35
N ALA A 71 -12.29 10.41 -0.55
CA ALA A 71 -12.15 9.91 0.81
C ALA A 71 -11.73 8.42 0.82
N GLU A 72 -12.28 7.60 -0.07
CA GLU A 72 -11.93 6.18 -0.22
C GLU A 72 -10.48 6.01 -0.67
N MET A 73 -10.06 6.70 -1.73
CA MET A 73 -8.65 6.66 -2.20
C MET A 73 -7.66 7.20 -1.16
N ARG A 74 -8.09 8.09 -0.27
CA ARG A 74 -7.25 8.57 0.84
C ARG A 74 -7.17 7.61 2.02
N GLN A 75 -8.16 6.74 2.19
CA GLN A 75 -8.14 5.68 3.21
C GLN A 75 -7.22 4.53 2.80
N ASN A 76 -7.06 4.31 1.49
CA ASN A 76 -6.24 3.26 0.91
C ASN A 76 -5.00 3.88 0.21
N PRO A 77 -3.96 4.32 0.94
CA PRO A 77 -2.74 4.81 0.30
C PRO A 77 -1.99 3.66 -0.39
N VAL A 78 -1.55 3.88 -1.62
CA VAL A 78 -0.63 2.96 -2.32
C VAL A 78 0.80 3.32 -1.95
N ASP A 79 1.55 2.33 -1.45
CA ASP A 79 2.98 2.46 -1.15
C ASP A 79 3.83 1.78 -2.25
N VAL A 80 5.06 2.26 -2.40
CA VAL A 80 6.03 1.71 -3.35
C VAL A 80 6.87 0.68 -2.62
N ARG A 81 7.09 -0.49 -3.24
CA ARG A 81 8.01 -1.52 -2.76
C ARG A 81 9.15 -1.76 -3.75
N TYR A 82 10.38 -1.92 -3.23
CA TYR A 82 11.56 -2.26 -4.01
C TYR A 82 11.91 -3.73 -3.79
N ARG A 83 12.14 -4.47 -4.88
CA ARG A 83 12.69 -5.83 -4.84
C ARG A 83 14.06 -5.85 -5.53
N PRO A 84 15.08 -6.52 -4.96
CA PRO A 84 16.37 -6.64 -5.61
C PRO A 84 16.26 -7.44 -6.91
N LYS A 85 16.99 -7.00 -7.94
CA LYS A 85 17.15 -7.70 -9.22
C LYS A 85 18.63 -8.02 -9.45
N ASP A 86 18.92 -9.03 -10.26
CA ASP A 86 20.28 -9.38 -10.73
C ASP A 86 21.31 -9.61 -9.60
N GLY A 87 20.90 -10.20 -8.47
CA GLY A 87 21.80 -10.53 -7.36
C GLY A 87 22.17 -9.37 -6.45
N ALA A 88 21.43 -8.24 -6.51
CA ALA A 88 21.52 -7.17 -5.52
C ALA A 88 21.16 -7.67 -4.11
N ASP A 89 21.79 -7.06 -3.10
CA ASP A 89 21.60 -7.42 -1.69
C ASP A 89 20.16 -7.10 -1.23
N PRO A 90 19.40 -8.07 -0.67
CA PRO A 90 18.09 -7.81 -0.09
C PRO A 90 18.10 -6.71 0.97
N ASP A 91 19.16 -6.62 1.77
CA ASP A 91 19.24 -5.63 2.85
C ASP A 91 19.31 -4.20 2.30
N ALA A 92 19.91 -4.01 1.12
CA ALA A 92 19.98 -2.72 0.46
C ALA A 92 18.64 -2.25 -0.12
N ALA A 93 17.75 -3.20 -0.47
CA ALA A 93 16.37 -2.88 -0.86
C ALA A 93 15.57 -2.32 0.34
N ASP A 94 15.75 -2.91 1.53
CA ASP A 94 15.11 -2.43 2.76
C ASP A 94 15.62 -1.04 3.18
N VAL A 95 16.90 -0.75 2.97
CA VAL A 95 17.46 0.60 3.16
C VAL A 95 16.84 1.60 2.19
N LEU A 96 16.77 1.28 0.89
CA LEU A 96 16.15 2.16 -0.11
C LEU A 96 14.66 2.42 0.18
N MET A 97 13.93 1.38 0.59
CA MET A 97 12.56 1.47 1.08
C MET A 97 12.45 2.41 2.27
N GLY A 98 13.33 2.24 3.25
CA GLY A 98 13.36 3.06 4.45
C GLY A 98 13.64 4.52 4.13
N MET A 99 14.57 4.80 3.20
CA MET A 99 14.86 6.15 2.71
C MET A 99 13.65 6.79 2.02
N TYR A 100 13.01 6.06 1.09
CA TYR A 100 11.81 6.54 0.39
C TYR A 100 10.70 6.92 1.37
N ARG A 101 10.46 6.10 2.40
CA ARG A 101 9.46 6.40 3.43
C ARG A 101 9.82 7.63 4.27
N THR A 102 11.09 7.80 4.62
CA THR A 102 11.56 8.95 5.39
C THR A 102 11.34 10.25 4.61
N ASP A 103 11.80 10.31 3.36
CA ASP A 103 11.66 11.51 2.51
C ASP A 103 10.20 11.82 2.18
N MET A 104 9.37 10.79 1.99
CA MET A 104 7.94 10.94 1.67
C MET A 104 7.03 11.16 2.88
N ARG A 105 7.55 11.14 4.11
CA ARG A 105 6.76 11.43 5.33
C ARG A 105 6.32 12.89 5.44
N HIS A 106 7.00 13.80 4.75
CA HIS A 106 6.69 15.22 4.80
C HIS A 106 5.27 15.53 4.30
N ASN A 107 4.64 16.55 4.91
CA ASN A 107 3.29 16.97 4.53
C ASN A 107 3.19 17.38 3.05
N THR A 108 4.27 17.87 2.44
CA THR A 108 4.33 18.23 1.02
C THR A 108 4.13 17.01 0.12
N ALA A 109 4.76 15.88 0.46
CA ALA A 109 4.61 14.64 -0.30
C ALA A 109 3.19 14.08 -0.20
N ARG A 110 2.61 14.05 1.00
CA ARG A 110 1.20 13.67 1.20
C ARG A 110 0.23 14.61 0.47
N THR A 111 0.48 15.91 0.53
CA THR A 111 -0.34 16.92 -0.15
C THR A 111 -0.29 16.76 -1.67
N SER A 112 0.88 16.44 -2.22
CA SER A 112 1.07 16.21 -3.66
C SER A 112 0.18 15.09 -4.19
N VAL A 113 0.18 13.94 -3.51
CA VAL A 113 -0.66 12.80 -3.89
C VAL A 113 -2.14 13.15 -3.74
N ASN A 114 -2.50 13.79 -2.63
CA ASN A 114 -3.89 14.20 -2.36
C ASN A 114 -4.47 15.17 -3.40
N ILE A 115 -3.62 16.03 -3.98
CA ILE A 115 -4.00 16.95 -5.06
C ILE A 115 -4.12 16.19 -6.36
N ALA A 116 -3.15 15.35 -6.69
CA ALA A 116 -3.16 14.56 -7.92
C ALA A 116 -4.37 13.60 -7.97
N VAL A 117 -4.66 12.86 -6.90
CA VAL A 117 -5.87 12.02 -6.78
C VAL A 117 -7.15 12.82 -7.01
N ARG A 118 -7.21 14.03 -6.44
CA ARG A 118 -8.38 14.87 -6.60
C ARG A 118 -8.55 15.34 -8.04
N GLU A 119 -7.47 15.76 -8.70
CA GLU A 119 -7.49 16.19 -10.11
C GLU A 119 -7.69 15.02 -11.07
N GLN A 120 -7.23 13.82 -10.72
CA GLN A 120 -7.52 12.57 -11.41
C GLN A 120 -9.03 12.31 -11.46
N ILE A 121 -9.73 12.39 -10.32
CA ILE A 121 -11.18 12.17 -10.27
C ILE A 121 -11.96 13.31 -10.93
N GLU A 122 -11.54 14.58 -10.71
CA GLU A 122 -12.26 15.75 -11.22
C GLU A 122 -12.06 15.96 -12.73
N ALA A 123 -10.83 15.93 -13.22
CA ALA A 123 -10.46 16.33 -14.58
C ALA A 123 -9.85 15.18 -15.43
N GLY A 124 -9.57 14.02 -14.83
CA GLY A 124 -8.94 12.89 -15.52
C GLY A 124 -7.41 12.94 -15.56
N VAL A 125 -6.78 14.01 -15.05
CA VAL A 125 -5.33 14.12 -15.00
C VAL A 125 -4.88 14.91 -13.77
N GLY A 126 -3.90 14.37 -13.06
CA GLY A 126 -3.16 15.02 -11.98
C GLY A 126 -1.66 14.81 -12.18
N ALA A 127 -0.82 15.61 -11.53
CA ALA A 127 0.62 15.40 -11.57
C ALA A 127 1.31 15.92 -10.31
N TRP A 128 2.48 15.37 -10.02
CA TRP A 128 3.43 15.94 -9.08
C TRP A 128 4.84 15.86 -9.66
N ARG A 129 5.77 16.60 -9.05
CA ARG A 129 7.19 16.56 -9.43
C ARG A 129 8.07 16.18 -8.25
N LEU A 130 9.15 15.46 -8.53
CA LEU A 130 10.24 15.20 -7.62
C LEU A 130 11.33 16.25 -7.86
N VAL A 131 11.78 16.92 -6.81
CA VAL A 131 12.82 17.94 -6.86
C VAL A 131 13.90 17.64 -5.82
N THR A 132 15.14 17.99 -6.13
CA THR A 132 16.25 17.92 -5.21
C THR A 132 16.43 19.29 -4.55
N GLU A 133 16.42 19.33 -3.22
CA GLU A 133 16.73 20.54 -2.43
C GLU A 133 17.98 20.29 -1.59
N HIS A 134 18.80 21.32 -1.38
CA HIS A 134 19.91 21.26 -0.44
C HIS A 134 19.40 21.39 0.99
N GLU A 135 19.98 20.61 1.90
CA GLU A 135 19.67 20.62 3.33
C GLU A 135 20.38 21.80 4.01
N ASP A 136 19.71 22.96 4.06
CA ASP A 136 20.28 24.21 4.59
C ASP A 136 20.46 24.23 6.13
N GLN A 137 20.17 23.13 6.86
CA GLN A 137 20.27 23.12 8.32
C GLN A 137 21.71 23.06 8.84
N ASP A 138 22.64 22.51 8.04
CA ASP A 138 24.07 22.49 8.38
C ASP A 138 24.91 23.18 7.29
N PRO A 139 25.55 24.34 7.58
CA PRO A 139 26.30 25.11 6.58
C PRO A 139 27.57 24.41 6.08
N THR A 140 27.99 23.33 6.74
CA THR A 140 29.11 22.47 6.34
C THR A 140 28.66 21.29 5.47
N SER A 141 27.36 21.02 5.40
CA SER A 141 26.78 19.87 4.71
C SER A 141 26.21 20.30 3.36
N ASN A 142 26.72 19.73 2.26
CA ASN A 142 26.13 19.91 0.93
C ASN A 142 25.13 18.80 0.61
N ASN A 143 24.48 18.23 1.63
CA ASN A 143 23.54 17.14 1.46
C ASN A 143 22.32 17.60 0.65
N GLN A 144 21.94 16.80 -0.35
CA GLN A 144 20.67 16.97 -1.04
C GLN A 144 19.65 15.94 -0.55
N ILE A 145 18.39 16.38 -0.48
CA ILE A 145 17.21 15.59 -0.13
C ILE A 145 16.23 15.67 -1.30
N ILE A 146 15.54 14.56 -1.56
CA ILE A 146 14.51 14.50 -2.59
C ILE A 146 13.16 14.86 -1.97
N ARG A 147 12.41 15.73 -2.64
CA ARG A 147 11.08 16.17 -2.19
C ARG A 147 10.05 16.10 -3.29
N ARG A 148 8.87 15.60 -2.94
CA ARG A 148 7.69 15.67 -3.81
C ARG A 148 6.97 17.00 -3.63
N VAL A 149 6.76 17.69 -4.75
CA VAL A 149 6.11 19.01 -4.82
C VAL A 149 4.85 18.91 -5.70
N PRO A 150 3.71 19.45 -5.23
CA PRO A 150 2.47 19.38 -5.99
C PRO A 150 2.51 20.26 -7.24
N ILE A 151 1.83 19.81 -8.29
CA ILE A 151 1.46 20.65 -9.44
C ILE A 151 -0.06 20.75 -9.43
N HIS A 152 -0.58 21.97 -9.36
CA HIS A 152 -2.01 22.23 -9.42
C HIS A 152 -2.46 22.54 -10.83
N GLY A 153 -3.64 22.04 -11.23
CA GLY A 153 -4.15 22.24 -12.58
C GLY A 153 -3.25 21.59 -13.61
N ALA A 154 -2.85 20.34 -13.37
CA ALA A 154 -1.92 19.62 -14.25
C ALA A 154 -2.39 19.61 -15.71
N CYS A 155 -3.71 19.59 -15.95
CA CYS A 155 -4.33 19.65 -17.28
C CYS A 155 -3.92 20.87 -18.13
N SER A 156 -3.61 22.02 -17.52
CA SER A 156 -3.21 23.24 -18.25
C SER A 156 -1.74 23.58 -18.11
N HIS A 157 -1.07 23.03 -17.08
CA HIS A 157 0.31 23.37 -16.75
C HIS A 157 1.32 22.33 -17.22
N VAL A 158 0.94 21.06 -17.39
CA VAL A 158 1.86 19.99 -17.80
C VAL A 158 1.52 19.53 -19.20
N ILE A 159 2.51 19.57 -20.09
CA ILE A 159 2.36 19.24 -21.50
C ILE A 159 3.41 18.20 -21.85
N TRP A 160 2.93 17.04 -22.24
CA TRP A 160 3.73 15.87 -22.57
C TRP A 160 4.03 15.82 -24.06
N ASP A 161 5.10 15.11 -24.42
CA ASP A 161 5.39 14.69 -25.79
C ASP A 161 4.17 13.99 -26.41
N ALA A 162 3.68 14.52 -27.54
CA ALA A 162 2.51 13.98 -28.26
C ALA A 162 2.69 12.52 -28.71
N ASN A 163 3.92 12.03 -28.80
CA ASN A 163 4.21 10.66 -29.22
C ASN A 163 4.21 9.64 -28.06
N SER A 164 4.01 10.07 -26.82
CA SER A 164 3.99 9.17 -25.67
C SER A 164 2.71 8.32 -25.65
N LYS A 165 2.89 7.00 -25.69
CA LYS A 165 1.82 5.99 -25.77
C LYS A 165 1.66 5.19 -24.48
N GLN A 166 2.52 5.36 -23.48
CA GLN A 166 2.39 4.69 -22.18
C GLN A 166 1.66 5.56 -21.16
N LEU A 167 0.88 4.93 -20.27
CA LEU A 167 0.13 5.62 -19.21
C LEU A 167 1.06 6.37 -18.24
N ASP A 168 2.21 5.77 -17.93
CA ASP A 168 3.21 6.31 -17.00
C ASP A 168 4.13 7.38 -17.64
N LYS A 169 3.92 7.65 -18.94
CA LYS A 169 4.70 8.57 -19.77
C LYS A 169 6.22 8.31 -19.72
N SER A 170 6.64 7.05 -19.52
CA SER A 170 8.07 6.69 -19.44
C SER A 170 8.83 6.77 -20.78
N ASP A 171 8.07 6.70 -21.88
CA ASP A 171 8.52 6.81 -23.26
C ASP A 171 8.61 8.26 -23.76
N ALA A 172 8.04 9.22 -23.03
CA ALA A 172 8.13 10.63 -23.35
C ALA A 172 9.59 11.11 -23.37
N ARG A 173 9.97 11.84 -24.43
CA ARG A 173 11.32 12.41 -24.55
C ARG A 173 11.44 13.78 -23.92
N HIS A 174 10.33 14.48 -23.81
CA HIS A 174 10.28 15.81 -23.24
C HIS A 174 8.94 16.05 -22.53
N VAL A 175 8.98 17.00 -21.61
CA VAL A 175 7.80 17.51 -20.92
C VAL A 175 8.00 18.98 -20.60
N THR A 176 6.98 19.79 -20.84
CA THR A 176 6.98 21.21 -20.51
C THR A 176 6.05 21.44 -19.34
N VAL A 177 6.56 22.05 -18.28
CA VAL A 177 5.78 22.48 -17.12
C VAL A 177 5.72 24.00 -17.08
N ILE A 178 4.52 24.54 -17.13
CA ILE A 178 4.27 25.97 -17.03
C ILE A 178 3.94 26.26 -15.57
N ASN A 179 4.59 27.26 -14.99
CA ASN A 179 4.35 27.71 -13.62
C ASN A 179 3.77 29.11 -13.65
N ALA A 180 2.58 29.28 -13.08
CA ALA A 180 1.98 30.58 -12.84
C ALA A 180 2.44 31.11 -11.47
N LEU A 181 3.18 32.21 -11.48
CA LEU A 181 3.67 32.89 -10.27
C LEU A 181 3.02 34.26 -10.12
N SER A 182 2.77 34.68 -8.89
CA SER A 182 2.51 36.11 -8.62
C SER A 182 3.80 36.91 -8.81
N LYS A 183 3.71 38.23 -8.97
CA LYS A 183 4.90 39.11 -9.01
C LYS A 183 5.84 38.92 -7.81
N SER A 184 5.31 38.67 -6.60
CA SER A 184 6.13 38.39 -5.42
C SER A 184 6.77 36.99 -5.46
N GLY A 185 6.04 36.00 -5.98
CA GLY A 185 6.55 34.66 -6.25
C GLY A 185 7.69 34.69 -7.27
N TRP A 186 7.54 35.48 -8.34
CA TRP A 186 8.58 35.69 -9.34
C TRP A 186 9.87 36.23 -8.73
N LYS A 187 9.81 37.28 -7.91
CA LYS A 187 11.01 37.83 -7.24
C LYS A 187 11.74 36.78 -6.39
N SER A 188 10.98 35.93 -5.71
CA SER A 188 11.54 34.84 -4.88
C SER A 188 12.18 33.75 -5.75
N PHE A 189 11.52 33.40 -6.86
CA PHE A 189 12.02 32.44 -7.84
C PHE A 189 13.29 32.96 -8.52
N ALA A 190 13.28 34.20 -8.99
CA ALA A 190 14.42 34.86 -9.61
C ALA A 190 15.63 34.89 -8.66
N LYS A 191 15.42 35.20 -7.36
CA LYS A 191 16.49 35.14 -6.37
C LYS A 191 17.08 33.73 -6.19
N LYS A 192 16.25 32.69 -6.16
CA LYS A 192 16.71 31.30 -6.02
C LYS A 192 17.52 30.84 -7.22
N TYR A 193 17.09 31.19 -8.42
CA TYR A 193 17.75 30.78 -9.66
C TYR A 193 18.83 31.77 -10.11
N GLY A 194 19.03 32.91 -9.44
CA GLY A 194 20.00 33.93 -9.84
C GLY A 194 19.61 34.66 -11.14
N LEU A 195 18.32 34.84 -11.37
CA LEU A 195 17.75 35.56 -12.52
C LEU A 195 17.47 37.02 -12.15
N ASP A 196 17.36 37.89 -13.16
CA ASP A 196 16.93 39.27 -12.96
C ASP A 196 15.44 39.32 -12.56
N ALA A 197 15.15 39.97 -11.45
CA ALA A 197 13.81 40.06 -10.89
C ALA A 197 12.94 41.13 -11.60
N ASP A 198 13.57 42.07 -12.31
CA ASP A 198 12.91 43.16 -13.01
C ASP A 198 12.52 42.79 -14.46
N GLU A 199 13.14 41.75 -15.02
CA GLU A 199 12.76 41.19 -16.32
C GLU A 199 11.53 40.29 -16.15
N LEU A 200 10.36 40.78 -16.55
CA LEU A 200 9.11 40.02 -16.50
C LEU A 200 9.01 39.12 -17.73
N PRO A 201 9.05 37.79 -17.59
CA PRO A 201 8.86 36.90 -18.73
C PRO A 201 7.42 37.01 -19.23
N THR A 202 7.30 37.22 -20.53
CA THR A 202 6.01 37.15 -21.22
C THR A 202 5.84 35.72 -21.73
N PHE A 203 4.78 35.05 -21.30
CA PHE A 203 4.30 33.81 -21.90
C PHE A 203 2.83 34.04 -22.24
N THR A 204 2.38 33.56 -23.40
CA THR A 204 0.96 33.60 -23.74
C THR A 204 0.23 32.73 -22.72
N SER A 205 -0.79 33.27 -22.06
CA SER A 205 -1.51 32.52 -21.02
C SER A 205 -2.07 31.22 -21.62
N PRO A 206 -1.75 30.04 -21.05
CA PRO A 206 -2.37 28.76 -21.41
C PRO A 206 -3.90 28.77 -21.23
N ASN A 207 -4.37 29.71 -20.41
CA ASN A 207 -5.77 29.97 -20.19
C ASN A 207 -6.25 30.97 -21.24
N ASP A 208 -6.86 30.44 -22.29
CA ASP A 208 -7.76 31.24 -23.12
C ASP A 208 -8.93 31.74 -22.25
N LEU A 209 -9.39 32.96 -22.54
CA LEU A 209 -10.29 33.77 -21.71
C LEU A 209 -11.67 33.11 -21.52
N LEU A 210 -11.81 32.21 -20.55
CA LEU A 210 -13.13 31.70 -20.14
C LEU A 210 -13.69 32.36 -18.85
N PHE A 211 -12.89 33.06 -18.04
CA PHE A 211 -13.38 33.67 -16.77
C PHE A 211 -12.73 35.01 -16.35
N SER A 212 -13.52 35.81 -15.64
CA SER A 212 -13.37 37.24 -15.29
C SER A 212 -12.60 37.57 -13.99
N TRP A 213 -11.98 36.59 -13.32
CA TRP A 213 -11.04 36.85 -12.22
C TRP A 213 -9.66 37.18 -12.82
N GLN A 214 -9.62 38.33 -13.49
CA GLN A 214 -8.41 38.89 -14.07
C GLN A 214 -7.42 39.18 -12.95
N THR A 215 -6.60 38.19 -12.61
CA THR A 215 -5.43 38.41 -11.77
C THR A 215 -4.42 39.08 -12.69
N SER A 216 -4.48 40.41 -12.80
CA SER A 216 -3.67 41.21 -13.73
C SER A 216 -2.14 41.12 -13.50
N ASP A 217 -1.73 40.32 -12.51
CA ASP A 217 -0.37 40.24 -11.96
C ASP A 217 0.19 38.80 -11.92
N THR A 218 -0.22 37.92 -12.84
CA THR A 218 0.39 36.59 -13.02
C THR A 218 1.51 36.63 -14.05
N VAL A 219 2.62 36.01 -13.69
CA VAL A 219 3.81 35.82 -14.52
C VAL A 219 3.95 34.33 -14.78
N PHE A 220 4.11 33.97 -16.06
CA PHE A 220 4.20 32.58 -16.49
C PHE A 220 5.64 32.26 -16.91
N ILE A 221 6.17 31.15 -16.41
CA ILE A 221 7.49 30.62 -16.77
C ILE A 221 7.34 29.17 -17.19
N ALA A 222 8.09 28.76 -18.21
CA ALA A 222 8.14 27.37 -18.64
C ALA A 222 9.44 26.70 -18.17
N GLU A 223 9.31 25.52 -17.59
CA GLU A 223 10.38 24.58 -17.30
C GLU A 223 10.27 23.43 -18.32
N TYR A 224 11.19 23.38 -19.27
CA TYR A 224 11.28 22.34 -20.29
C TYR A 224 12.28 21.28 -19.86
N TYR A 225 11.86 20.04 -19.80
CA TYR A 225 12.68 18.89 -19.47
C TYR A 225 12.89 18.05 -20.72
N GLU A 226 14.15 17.77 -21.09
CA GLU A 226 14.51 16.92 -22.23
C GLU A 226 15.33 15.71 -21.78
N VAL A 227 15.06 14.55 -22.37
CA VAL A 227 15.84 13.33 -22.18
C VAL A 227 16.81 13.16 -23.35
N GLU A 228 18.11 13.07 -23.06
CA GLU A 228 19.13 12.78 -24.07
C GLU A 228 19.78 11.44 -23.81
N GLU A 229 19.74 10.54 -24.80
CA GLU A 229 20.47 9.28 -24.75
C GLU A 229 21.89 9.47 -25.28
N LYS A 230 22.88 9.37 -24.39
CA LYS A 230 24.29 9.47 -24.75
C LYS A 230 25.00 8.14 -24.52
N LYS A 231 25.82 7.73 -25.49
CA LYS A 231 26.76 6.62 -25.32
C LYS A 231 27.97 7.13 -24.55
N GLU A 232 28.02 6.83 -23.26
CA GLU A 232 29.16 7.14 -22.40
C GLU A 232 30.13 5.95 -22.32
N THR A 233 31.42 6.24 -22.26
CA THR A 233 32.45 5.22 -22.04
C THR A 233 32.61 5.01 -20.54
N VAL A 234 32.46 3.78 -20.11
CA VAL A 234 32.70 3.28 -18.75
C VAL A 234 34.12 2.72 -18.70
N PHE A 235 34.90 3.15 -17.71
CA PHE A 235 36.19 2.57 -17.38
C PHE A 235 36.01 1.62 -16.20
N ILE A 236 36.47 0.38 -16.37
CA ILE A 236 36.46 -0.63 -15.33
C ILE A 236 37.85 -0.64 -14.71
N TYR A 237 37.92 -0.24 -13.46
CA TYR A 237 39.11 -0.30 -12.62
C TYR A 237 39.04 -1.53 -11.73
N GLN A 238 40.18 -2.09 -11.37
CA GLN A 238 40.27 -3.19 -10.43
C GLN A 238 41.18 -2.78 -9.28
N ASP A 239 40.71 -3.01 -8.07
CA ASP A 239 41.50 -2.81 -6.85
C ASP A 239 42.53 -3.94 -6.73
N PRO A 240 43.84 -3.63 -6.59
CA PRO A 240 44.89 -4.62 -6.38
C PRO A 240 44.70 -5.46 -5.10
N LEU A 241 43.97 -4.94 -4.09
CA LEU A 241 43.82 -5.59 -2.78
C LEU A 241 42.52 -6.40 -2.67
N SER A 242 41.38 -5.89 -3.15
CA SER A 242 40.09 -6.60 -3.09
C SER A 242 39.83 -7.50 -4.32
N GLY A 243 40.44 -7.17 -5.46
CA GLY A 243 40.24 -7.89 -6.73
C GLY A 243 38.86 -7.66 -7.37
N GLU A 244 37.99 -6.85 -6.78
CA GLU A 244 36.66 -6.55 -7.34
C GLU A 244 36.75 -5.47 -8.43
N PRO A 245 36.12 -5.69 -9.61
CA PRO A 245 36.08 -4.69 -10.66
C PRO A 245 35.05 -3.60 -10.32
N VAL A 246 35.52 -2.37 -10.10
CA VAL A 246 34.67 -1.19 -9.91
C VAL A 246 34.58 -0.41 -11.22
N SER A 247 33.36 -0.18 -11.70
CA SER A 247 33.13 0.56 -12.94
C SER A 247 32.81 2.02 -12.67
N TYR A 248 33.53 2.93 -13.31
CA TYR A 248 33.31 4.37 -13.24
C TYR A 248 33.01 4.95 -14.63
N TYR A 249 32.16 5.97 -14.71
CA TYR A 249 31.86 6.66 -15.98
C TYR A 249 32.90 7.74 -16.29
N LYS A 250 33.37 7.83 -17.55
CA LYS A 250 34.43 8.76 -17.98
C LYS A 250 34.19 10.23 -17.61
N ARG A 251 32.93 10.67 -17.51
CA ARG A 251 32.59 12.07 -17.29
C ARG A 251 32.58 12.45 -15.81
N ASP A 252 32.15 11.54 -14.95
CA ASP A 252 32.11 11.70 -13.50
C ASP A 252 33.52 11.52 -12.90
N ILE A 253 34.36 10.74 -13.60
CA ILE A 253 35.78 10.54 -13.27
C ILE A 253 36.60 11.82 -13.46
N LYS A 254 36.23 12.78 -14.31
CA LYS A 254 37.15 13.85 -14.77
C LYS A 254 37.78 14.69 -13.64
N ASP A 255 37.11 14.74 -12.48
CA ASP A 255 37.58 15.46 -11.28
C ASP A 255 38.28 14.54 -10.25
N VAL A 256 38.21 13.21 -10.40
CA VAL A 256 38.69 12.18 -9.43
C VAL A 256 39.78 11.25 -10.03
N ILE A 257 40.18 11.45 -11.30
CA ILE A 257 41.21 10.63 -11.98
C ILE A 257 42.51 10.59 -11.18
N ASP A 258 42.92 11.75 -10.66
CA ASP A 258 44.22 11.93 -10.04
C ASP A 258 44.29 11.18 -8.70
N GLU A 259 43.20 11.17 -7.92
CA GLU A 259 43.12 10.44 -6.64
C GLU A 259 43.04 8.91 -6.82
N LEU A 260 42.29 8.44 -7.83
CA LEU A 260 42.18 7.00 -8.12
C LEU A 260 43.47 6.40 -8.69
N ALA A 261 44.22 7.21 -9.46
CA ALA A 261 45.55 6.83 -9.94
C ALA A 261 46.58 6.78 -8.80
N GLU A 262 46.51 7.71 -7.84
CA GLU A 262 47.33 7.70 -6.62
C GLU A 262 47.04 6.51 -5.70
N GLN A 263 45.80 6.00 -5.68
CA GLN A 263 45.41 4.79 -4.96
C GLN A 263 45.90 3.47 -5.61
N GLY A 264 46.50 3.52 -6.80
CA GLY A 264 47.07 2.35 -7.47
C GLY A 264 46.04 1.44 -8.16
N MET A 265 44.82 1.93 -8.43
CA MET A 265 43.79 1.19 -9.15
C MET A 265 44.18 0.96 -10.62
N GLU A 266 44.25 -0.29 -11.07
CA GLU A 266 44.60 -0.61 -12.45
C GLU A 266 43.37 -0.61 -13.36
N LYS A 267 43.49 0.00 -14.54
CA LYS A 267 42.42 0.04 -15.54
C LYS A 267 42.42 -1.26 -16.36
N VAL A 268 41.38 -2.05 -16.22
CA VAL A 268 41.28 -3.39 -16.84
C VAL A 268 40.55 -3.35 -18.18
N ALA A 269 39.48 -2.56 -18.31
CA ALA A 269 38.67 -2.57 -19.52
C ALA A 269 37.93 -1.25 -19.76
N GLU A 270 37.52 -1.02 -21.02
CA GLU A 270 36.61 0.04 -21.41
C GLU A 270 35.38 -0.55 -22.09
N ARG A 271 34.19 -0.07 -21.72
CA ARG A 271 32.93 -0.44 -22.39
C ARG A 271 32.11 0.80 -22.69
N LYS A 272 31.47 0.86 -23.87
CA LYS A 272 30.47 1.90 -24.17
C LYS A 272 29.10 1.44 -23.68
N VAL A 273 28.47 2.24 -22.83
CA VAL A 273 27.13 2.02 -22.28
C VAL A 273 26.25 3.21 -22.64
N THR A 274 25.03 2.95 -23.08
CA THR A 274 24.00 3.98 -23.30
C THR A 274 23.42 4.39 -21.96
N ARG A 275 23.50 5.68 -21.63
CA ARG A 275 22.92 6.27 -20.43
C ARG A 275 21.96 7.40 -20.83
N ARG A 276 20.81 7.46 -20.18
CA ARG A 276 19.84 8.56 -20.33
C ARG A 276 20.23 9.64 -19.32
N ARG A 277 20.27 10.91 -19.76
CA ARG A 277 20.41 12.06 -18.86
C ARG A 277 19.28 13.04 -19.12
N VAL A 278 18.78 13.66 -18.06
CA VAL A 278 17.71 14.65 -18.15
C VAL A 278 18.27 16.05 -17.93
N TYR A 279 17.87 16.97 -18.82
CA TYR A 279 18.27 18.37 -18.76
C TYR A 279 17.03 19.26 -18.55
N LYS A 280 17.14 20.19 -17.60
CA LYS A 280 16.20 21.28 -17.38
C LYS A 280 16.60 22.50 -18.18
N THR A 281 15.65 23.11 -18.87
CA THR A 281 15.80 24.42 -19.50
C THR A 281 14.69 25.32 -18.97
N ILE A 282 15.04 26.45 -18.38
CA ILE A 282 14.07 27.46 -17.92
C ILE A 282 13.96 28.50 -19.01
N LEU A 283 12.76 28.73 -19.52
CA LEU A 283 12.53 29.62 -20.65
C LEU A 283 11.25 30.46 -20.49
N SER A 284 11.27 31.61 -21.14
CA SER A 284 10.10 32.43 -21.44
C SER A 284 9.78 32.32 -22.94
N ASN A 285 8.71 32.97 -23.40
CA ASN A 285 8.41 33.00 -24.84
C ASN A 285 9.49 33.75 -25.64
N THR A 286 10.20 34.69 -25.01
CA THR A 286 11.15 35.58 -25.69
C THR A 286 12.60 35.14 -25.55
N ALA A 287 12.96 34.44 -24.46
CA ALA A 287 14.34 34.11 -24.17
C ALA A 287 14.49 32.84 -23.31
N VAL A 288 15.60 32.12 -23.52
CA VAL A 288 16.04 31.06 -22.62
C VAL A 288 16.79 31.69 -21.44
N LEU A 289 16.22 31.56 -20.24
CA LEU A 289 16.78 32.12 -19.00
C LEU A 289 17.94 31.26 -18.48
N LYS A 290 17.74 29.93 -18.40
CA LYS A 290 18.79 28.97 -18.06
C LYS A 290 18.76 27.81 -19.04
N ASN A 291 19.91 27.50 -19.62
CA ASN A 291 20.04 26.48 -20.63
C ASN A 291 20.72 25.22 -20.07
N ARG A 292 20.07 24.06 -20.26
CA ARG A 292 20.59 22.70 -19.97
C ARG A 292 21.23 22.53 -18.58
N GLU A 293 20.48 22.83 -17.54
CA GLU A 293 20.85 22.44 -16.19
C GLU A 293 20.65 20.92 -16.04
N LEU A 294 21.69 20.21 -15.61
CA LEU A 294 21.61 18.76 -15.40
C LEU A 294 20.79 18.50 -14.12
N ILE A 295 19.81 17.61 -14.20
CA ILE A 295 19.04 17.15 -13.04
C ILE A 295 19.57 15.78 -12.61
N ALA A 296 19.48 15.48 -11.32
CA ALA A 296 19.69 14.14 -10.80
C ALA A 296 18.65 13.16 -11.36
N GLY A 297 19.09 11.95 -11.70
CA GLY A 297 18.25 10.88 -12.23
C GLY A 297 18.22 10.81 -13.76
N GLU A 298 17.83 9.62 -14.23
CA GLU A 298 17.83 9.27 -15.65
C GLU A 298 16.45 9.41 -16.32
N HIS A 299 15.42 9.71 -15.52
CA HIS A 299 14.02 9.80 -15.91
C HIS A 299 13.46 11.21 -15.70
N LEU A 300 12.42 11.55 -16.47
CA LEU A 300 11.71 12.81 -16.30
C LEU A 300 11.14 12.90 -14.87
N PRO A 301 11.36 14.01 -14.14
CA PRO A 301 11.05 14.10 -12.71
C PRO A 301 9.57 14.44 -12.41
N ILE A 302 8.69 14.28 -13.40
CA ILE A 302 7.26 14.59 -13.28
C ILE A 302 6.51 13.27 -13.44
N VAL A 303 5.59 13.02 -12.53
CA VAL A 303 4.76 11.82 -12.52
C VAL A 303 3.32 12.23 -12.80
N PRO A 304 2.75 11.82 -13.95
CA PRO A 304 1.34 12.01 -14.22
C PRO A 304 0.52 10.89 -13.58
N VAL A 305 -0.71 11.22 -13.19
CA VAL A 305 -1.74 10.28 -12.78
C VAL A 305 -2.95 10.54 -13.65
N PHE A 306 -3.51 9.50 -14.25
CA PHE A 306 -4.67 9.61 -15.13
C PHE A 306 -5.90 8.93 -14.53
N GLY A 307 -7.06 9.47 -14.85
CA GLY A 307 -8.37 8.89 -14.55
C GLY A 307 -8.66 7.73 -15.48
N GLU A 308 -9.75 7.82 -16.25
CA GLU A 308 -9.91 6.97 -17.42
C GLU A 308 -9.03 7.54 -18.55
N TRP A 309 -8.28 6.67 -19.23
CA TRP A 309 -7.29 7.08 -20.21
C TRP A 309 -7.28 6.11 -21.40
N GLY A 310 -7.16 6.66 -22.60
CA GLY A 310 -7.02 5.89 -23.82
C GLY A 310 -6.70 6.75 -25.04
N PHE A 311 -6.71 6.13 -26.21
CA PHE A 311 -6.53 6.80 -27.48
C PHE A 311 -7.77 6.61 -28.37
N VAL A 312 -8.26 7.71 -28.95
CA VAL A 312 -9.30 7.72 -29.98
C VAL A 312 -8.71 8.40 -31.21
N ASP A 313 -8.69 7.70 -32.35
CA ASP A 313 -8.10 8.20 -33.60
C ASP A 313 -6.67 8.77 -33.41
N ASP A 314 -5.84 8.06 -32.63
CA ASP A 314 -4.47 8.44 -32.23
C ASP A 314 -4.34 9.71 -31.37
N VAL A 315 -5.44 10.37 -31.01
CA VAL A 315 -5.50 11.47 -30.05
C VAL A 315 -5.68 10.91 -28.64
N GLU A 316 -4.84 11.38 -27.71
CA GLU A 316 -4.94 11.02 -26.30
C GLU A 316 -6.20 11.62 -25.68
N VAL A 317 -7.03 10.78 -25.07
CA VAL A 317 -8.23 11.18 -24.34
C VAL A 317 -8.11 10.67 -22.92
N TYR A 318 -8.30 11.58 -21.97
CA TYR A 318 -8.42 11.24 -20.57
C TYR A 318 -9.61 11.96 -19.96
N GLU A 319 -10.30 11.31 -19.02
CA GLU A 319 -11.46 11.85 -18.35
C GLU A 319 -11.55 11.44 -16.88
N GLY A 320 -12.21 12.30 -16.12
CA GLY A 320 -12.65 12.00 -14.76
C GLY A 320 -14.16 11.81 -14.73
N ILE A 321 -14.70 11.36 -13.61
CA ILE A 321 -16.13 11.05 -13.44
C ILE A 321 -17.04 12.27 -13.71
N VAL A 322 -16.50 13.47 -13.59
CA VAL A 322 -17.26 14.72 -13.78
C VAL A 322 -17.69 14.91 -15.24
N ARG A 323 -16.92 14.43 -16.22
CA ARG A 323 -17.12 14.80 -17.64
C ARG A 323 -18.53 14.50 -18.15
N LEU A 324 -18.95 13.25 -17.99
CA LEU A 324 -20.26 12.78 -18.45
C LEU A 324 -21.41 13.28 -17.55
N THR A 325 -21.14 13.56 -16.26
CA THR A 325 -22.17 14.09 -15.34
C THR A 325 -22.53 15.57 -15.60
N LYS A 326 -21.68 16.32 -16.31
CA LYS A 326 -21.89 17.75 -16.61
C LYS A 326 -23.25 18.00 -17.27
N ASP A 327 -23.66 17.17 -18.22
CA ASP A 327 -24.84 17.43 -19.06
C ASP A 327 -26.15 17.32 -18.24
N GLY A 328 -26.37 16.18 -17.59
CA GLY A 328 -27.54 15.98 -16.73
C GLY A 328 -27.58 16.99 -15.57
N GLN A 329 -26.41 17.38 -15.05
CA GLN A 329 -26.32 18.34 -13.97
C GLN A 329 -26.65 19.78 -14.42
N ARG A 330 -26.28 20.18 -15.64
CA ARG A 330 -26.70 21.46 -16.25
C ARG A 330 -28.20 21.49 -16.47
N LEU A 331 -28.77 20.41 -16.99
CA LEU A 331 -30.22 20.28 -17.20
C LEU A 331 -31.00 20.40 -15.87
N ARG A 332 -30.53 19.73 -14.82
CA ARG A 332 -31.10 19.83 -13.47
C ARG A 332 -31.08 21.27 -12.94
N ASN A 333 -29.93 21.94 -13.05
CA ASN A 333 -29.78 23.33 -12.62
C ASN A 333 -30.72 24.27 -13.40
N MET A 334 -30.87 24.05 -14.70
CA MET A 334 -31.80 24.80 -15.54
C MET A 334 -33.26 24.63 -15.11
N ILE A 335 -33.72 23.39 -14.93
CA ILE A 335 -35.12 23.10 -14.54
C ILE A 335 -35.45 23.69 -13.17
N MET A 336 -34.56 23.53 -12.18
CA MET A 336 -34.79 24.09 -10.86
C MET A 336 -34.79 25.63 -10.86
N SER A 337 -33.94 26.24 -11.68
CA SER A 337 -33.93 27.69 -11.86
C SER A 337 -35.21 28.20 -12.53
N PHE A 338 -35.70 27.47 -13.54
CA PHE A 338 -36.97 27.76 -14.19
C PHE A 338 -38.16 27.63 -13.23
N ASN A 339 -38.17 26.61 -12.38
CA ASN A 339 -39.20 26.44 -11.36
C ASN A 339 -39.17 27.57 -10.31
N ALA A 340 -37.98 28.07 -9.96
CA ALA A 340 -37.85 29.24 -9.08
C ALA A 340 -38.45 30.50 -9.73
N ASP A 341 -38.22 30.71 -11.03
CA ASP A 341 -38.82 31.82 -11.78
C ASP A 341 -40.35 31.71 -11.83
N ILE A 342 -40.91 30.51 -12.03
CA ILE A 342 -42.37 30.29 -11.97
C ILE A 342 -42.93 30.71 -10.61
N VAL A 343 -42.28 30.29 -9.51
CA VAL A 343 -42.76 30.58 -8.16
C VAL A 343 -42.61 32.06 -7.80
N ALA A 344 -41.53 32.71 -8.27
CA ALA A 344 -41.21 34.09 -7.94
C ALA A 344 -42.01 35.11 -8.77
N ARG A 345 -42.20 34.87 -10.08
CA ARG A 345 -42.79 35.84 -11.00
C ARG A 345 -44.30 35.66 -11.20
N THR A 346 -44.86 34.49 -10.89
CA THR A 346 -46.28 34.25 -11.13
C THR A 346 -47.15 34.90 -10.06
N PRO A 347 -48.19 35.67 -10.44
CA PRO A 347 -49.18 36.19 -9.50
C PRO A 347 -49.81 35.06 -8.67
N LYS A 348 -50.07 35.32 -7.39
CA LYS A 348 -50.84 34.39 -6.55
C LYS A 348 -52.30 34.34 -7.03
N LYS A 349 -52.99 33.24 -6.74
CA LYS A 349 -54.42 33.09 -7.01
C LYS A 349 -55.22 34.22 -6.37
N LYS A 350 -55.78 35.08 -7.22
CA LYS A 350 -56.68 36.17 -6.86
C LYS A 350 -58.00 36.02 -7.62
N PRO A 351 -59.14 36.33 -6.99
CA PRO A 351 -60.41 36.42 -7.72
C PRO A 351 -60.34 37.53 -8.77
N ILE A 352 -60.96 37.30 -9.92
CA ILE A 352 -61.11 38.26 -11.00
C ILE A 352 -62.52 38.86 -10.88
N PHE A 353 -62.56 40.17 -10.67
CA PHE A 353 -63.78 40.98 -10.61
C PHE A 353 -63.79 41.99 -11.76
N TRP A 354 -64.98 42.40 -12.19
CA TRP A 354 -65.12 43.66 -12.92
C TRP A 354 -65.03 44.83 -11.94
N PRO A 355 -64.49 45.99 -12.36
CA PRO A 355 -64.41 47.17 -11.48
C PRO A 355 -65.76 47.55 -10.84
N GLU A 356 -66.84 47.53 -11.61
CA GLU A 356 -68.21 47.84 -11.17
C GLU A 356 -68.72 46.90 -10.05
N GLN A 357 -68.20 45.66 -9.96
CA GLN A 357 -68.63 44.68 -8.95
C GLN A 357 -68.07 44.96 -7.55
N ILE A 358 -66.95 45.67 -7.44
CA ILE A 358 -66.23 45.88 -6.17
C ILE A 358 -66.18 47.35 -5.74
N GLU A 359 -66.64 48.26 -6.61
CA GLU A 359 -66.68 49.69 -6.36
C GLU A 359 -67.38 50.03 -5.03
N GLY A 360 -66.70 50.76 -4.16
CA GLY A 360 -67.17 51.11 -2.80
C GLY A 360 -66.86 50.07 -1.72
N TYR A 361 -66.43 48.86 -2.06
CA TYR A 361 -66.07 47.79 -1.12
C TYR A 361 -64.61 47.35 -1.19
N GLU A 362 -63.75 48.06 -1.93
CA GLU A 362 -62.33 47.74 -2.12
C GLU A 362 -61.56 47.56 -0.81
N TYR A 363 -61.91 48.34 0.22
CA TYR A 363 -61.29 48.25 1.55
C TYR A 363 -61.48 46.88 2.20
N MET A 364 -62.56 46.15 1.88
CA MET A 364 -62.77 44.80 2.40
C MET A 364 -61.81 43.79 1.75
N TYR A 365 -61.27 44.09 0.57
CA TYR A 365 -60.39 43.20 -0.19
C TYR A 365 -58.91 43.60 -0.13
N SER A 366 -58.54 44.59 0.69
CA SER A 366 -57.15 45.07 0.82
C SER A 366 -56.24 44.08 1.55
N GLY A 367 -56.82 43.20 2.38
CA GLY A 367 -56.10 42.19 3.16
C GLY A 367 -55.54 42.67 4.50
N ASP A 368 -55.90 43.89 4.92
CA ASP A 368 -55.42 44.48 6.19
C ASP A 368 -56.26 44.05 7.41
N ASP A 369 -57.54 43.74 7.21
CA ASP A 369 -58.49 43.37 8.26
C ASP A 369 -59.26 42.08 7.92
N ASP A 370 -59.40 41.19 8.91
CA ASP A 370 -60.19 39.94 8.80
C ASP A 370 -61.69 40.23 8.97
N PHE A 371 -62.36 40.59 7.87
CA PHE A 371 -63.81 40.75 7.86
C PHE A 371 -64.55 39.39 7.84
N PRO A 372 -65.63 39.20 8.63
CA PRO A 372 -66.41 37.94 8.63
C PRO A 372 -67.13 37.62 7.31
N TYR A 373 -67.24 38.60 6.41
CA TYR A 373 -67.89 38.48 5.11
C TYR A 373 -67.33 39.52 4.13
N TYR A 374 -67.50 39.28 2.84
CA TYR A 374 -67.18 40.23 1.78
C TYR A 374 -68.44 40.68 1.04
N LEU A 375 -68.50 41.96 0.70
CA LEU A 375 -69.62 42.55 -0.05
C LEU A 375 -69.23 42.75 -1.53
N MET A 376 -70.24 42.69 -2.40
CA MET A 376 -70.12 42.91 -3.85
C MET A 376 -71.38 43.62 -4.35
N ASN A 377 -71.21 44.47 -5.36
CA ASN A 377 -72.33 45.14 -6.01
C ASN A 377 -73.15 44.16 -6.84
N ARG A 378 -74.47 44.22 -6.67
CA ARG A 378 -75.44 43.36 -7.37
C ARG A 378 -75.94 43.99 -8.67
N THR A 379 -75.89 45.31 -8.78
CA THR A 379 -76.44 46.08 -9.90
C THR A 379 -75.52 47.25 -10.24
N ASP A 380 -75.39 47.53 -11.52
CA ASP A 380 -74.68 48.71 -12.04
C ASP A 380 -75.59 49.97 -12.01
N GLU A 381 -75.03 51.16 -12.27
CA GLU A 381 -75.73 52.46 -12.34
C GLU A 381 -76.94 52.46 -13.29
N GLN A 382 -76.93 51.59 -14.32
CA GLN A 382 -78.06 51.39 -15.25
C GLN A 382 -79.08 50.33 -14.80
N ASN A 383 -79.03 49.85 -13.55
CA ASN A 383 -79.84 48.76 -13.00
C ASN A 383 -79.69 47.40 -13.74
N ALA A 384 -78.62 47.21 -14.50
CA ALA A 384 -78.28 45.91 -15.07
C ALA A 384 -77.78 44.98 -13.96
N GLN A 385 -78.19 43.70 -14.00
CA GLN A 385 -77.75 42.71 -13.01
C GLN A 385 -76.29 42.31 -13.27
N LEU A 386 -75.43 42.54 -12.29
CA LEU A 386 -74.06 42.07 -12.28
C LEU A 386 -74.00 40.61 -11.77
N PRO A 387 -73.03 39.80 -12.22
CA PRO A 387 -72.86 38.44 -11.72
C PRO A 387 -72.60 38.44 -10.21
N ALA A 388 -73.38 37.68 -9.45
CA ALA A 388 -73.31 37.62 -7.98
C ALA A 388 -72.16 36.73 -7.43
N ARG A 389 -71.15 36.43 -8.27
CA ARG A 389 -69.97 35.63 -7.94
C ARG A 389 -68.75 36.23 -8.65
N PRO A 390 -67.53 36.04 -8.12
CA PRO A 390 -66.30 36.29 -8.86
C PRO A 390 -66.36 35.59 -10.23
N ILE A 391 -65.91 36.27 -11.28
CA ILE A 391 -66.06 35.80 -12.67
C ILE A 391 -65.17 34.58 -12.91
N SER A 392 -63.95 34.61 -12.37
CA SER A 392 -63.01 33.51 -12.35
C SER A 392 -61.97 33.76 -11.26
N TYR A 393 -61.06 32.82 -11.04
CA TYR A 393 -59.86 33.03 -10.26
C TYR A 393 -58.65 32.94 -11.19
N MET A 394 -57.58 33.67 -10.87
CA MET A 394 -56.29 33.35 -11.46
C MET A 394 -55.86 31.95 -10.98
N ASP A 395 -55.40 31.11 -11.91
CA ASP A 395 -54.89 29.79 -11.55
C ASP A 395 -53.59 29.94 -10.74
N ASN A 396 -53.36 29.00 -9.82
CA ASN A 396 -52.10 28.96 -9.10
C ASN A 396 -50.99 28.55 -10.07
N PRO A 397 -49.75 29.04 -9.88
CA PRO A 397 -48.61 28.46 -10.57
C PRO A 397 -48.47 26.99 -10.16
N GLU A 398 -48.60 26.11 -11.13
CA GLU A 398 -48.26 24.70 -10.99
C GLU A 398 -46.97 24.44 -11.77
N VAL A 399 -46.07 23.65 -11.19
CA VAL A 399 -44.87 23.20 -11.92
C VAL A 399 -45.35 22.25 -13.02
N PRO A 400 -45.02 22.50 -14.30
CA PRO A 400 -45.42 21.61 -15.39
C PRO A 400 -44.95 20.17 -15.13
N GLN A 401 -45.84 19.19 -15.36
CA GLN A 401 -45.51 17.78 -15.12
C GLN A 401 -44.30 17.32 -15.96
N ALA A 402 -44.13 17.85 -17.17
CA ALA A 402 -42.96 17.60 -18.00
C ALA A 402 -41.65 18.02 -17.33
N ASN A 403 -41.63 19.14 -16.60
CA ASN A 403 -40.45 19.59 -15.86
C ASN A 403 -40.16 18.69 -14.67
N ALA A 404 -41.20 18.21 -13.97
CA ALA A 404 -41.03 17.28 -12.87
C ALA A 404 -40.44 15.94 -13.35
N TYR A 405 -40.97 15.40 -14.45
CA TYR A 405 -40.44 14.18 -15.08
C TYR A 405 -39.00 14.36 -15.57
N MET A 406 -38.71 15.46 -16.27
CA MET A 406 -37.36 15.74 -16.76
C MET A 406 -36.36 15.98 -15.62
N LEU A 407 -36.81 16.55 -14.50
CA LEU A 407 -35.95 16.70 -13.33
C LEU A 407 -35.57 15.33 -12.74
N GLU A 408 -36.53 14.41 -12.66
CA GLU A 408 -36.29 13.04 -12.21
C GLU A 408 -35.37 12.28 -13.18
N ALA A 409 -35.64 12.35 -14.49
CA ALA A 409 -34.80 11.75 -15.52
C ALA A 409 -33.37 12.31 -15.50
N ALA A 410 -33.21 13.63 -15.36
CA ALA A 410 -31.89 14.26 -15.25
C ALA A 410 -31.15 13.78 -14.00
N THR A 411 -31.84 13.59 -12.87
CA THR A 411 -31.21 13.02 -11.67
C THR A 411 -30.83 11.56 -11.81
N ALA A 412 -31.64 10.76 -12.51
CA ALA A 412 -31.32 9.36 -12.77
C ALA A 412 -30.08 9.26 -13.67
N ALA A 413 -30.05 10.02 -14.78
CA ALA A 413 -28.90 10.05 -15.68
C ALA A 413 -27.60 10.46 -14.98
N VAL A 414 -27.64 11.48 -14.10
CA VAL A 414 -26.45 11.85 -13.31
C VAL A 414 -26.02 10.73 -12.37
N LYS A 415 -26.96 10.02 -11.74
CA LYS A 415 -26.64 8.91 -10.84
C LYS A 415 -26.06 7.71 -11.58
N GLU A 416 -26.64 7.32 -12.71
CA GLU A 416 -26.16 6.19 -13.53
C GLU A 416 -24.72 6.39 -14.02
N VAL A 417 -24.33 7.64 -14.28
CA VAL A 417 -22.98 7.97 -14.74
C VAL A 417 -22.02 8.23 -13.57
N ALA A 418 -22.53 8.78 -12.46
CA ALA A 418 -21.75 9.05 -11.26
C ALA A 418 -21.50 7.79 -10.41
N ASP A 419 -22.22 6.71 -10.70
CA ASP A 419 -22.05 5.38 -10.12
C ASP A 419 -21.53 4.47 -11.25
N PRO A 420 -20.21 4.24 -11.36
CA PRO A 420 -19.62 3.42 -12.42
C PRO A 420 -20.09 1.96 -12.43
N GLY A 421 -20.90 1.56 -11.46
CA GLY A 421 -21.86 0.49 -11.64
C GLY A 421 -21.97 -0.44 -10.45
N VAL A 422 -22.96 -0.22 -9.59
CA VAL A 422 -23.71 -1.32 -8.96
C VAL A 422 -25.18 -0.92 -8.71
N ASP A 423 -26.11 -1.58 -9.40
CA ASP A 423 -27.54 -1.55 -9.05
C ASP A 423 -27.73 -2.12 -7.64
N GLY A 424 -27.89 -1.25 -6.64
CA GLY A 424 -28.18 -1.60 -5.25
C GLY A 424 -29.58 -2.20 -5.00
N GLN A 425 -30.29 -2.64 -6.04
CA GLN A 425 -31.69 -3.05 -5.96
C GLN A 425 -31.96 -4.52 -5.61
N GLU A 426 -30.93 -5.35 -5.40
CA GLU A 426 -31.11 -6.69 -4.81
C GLU A 426 -30.93 -6.76 -3.29
N VAL A 427 -31.05 -5.62 -2.59
CA VAL A 427 -31.05 -5.60 -1.10
C VAL A 427 -32.45 -5.33 -0.58
N ASN A 428 -33.39 -6.22 -0.90
CA ASN A 428 -34.64 -6.33 -0.16
C ASN A 428 -34.61 -7.61 0.70
N GLY A 429 -34.23 -7.46 1.96
CA GLY A 429 -34.41 -8.52 2.95
C GLY A 429 -33.55 -8.40 4.20
N ASN A 430 -33.94 -7.53 5.15
CA ASN A 430 -33.90 -7.65 6.62
C ASN A 430 -32.87 -8.52 7.38
N GLN A 431 -31.73 -8.90 6.81
CA GLN A 431 -30.66 -9.65 7.47
C GLN A 431 -29.30 -9.10 7.01
N VAL A 432 -28.92 -7.97 7.61
CA VAL A 432 -27.58 -7.38 7.43
C VAL A 432 -26.61 -8.22 8.25
N ALA A 433 -26.02 -9.24 7.64
CA ALA A 433 -24.89 -9.96 8.19
C ALA A 433 -23.61 -9.13 7.97
N PHE A 434 -22.62 -9.25 8.86
CA PHE A 434 -21.32 -8.62 8.69
C PHE A 434 -20.65 -9.01 7.35
N ASP A 435 -20.93 -10.22 6.85
CA ASP A 435 -20.47 -10.70 5.54
C ASP A 435 -21.12 -9.94 4.37
N THR A 436 -22.38 -9.52 4.47
CA THR A 436 -23.02 -8.68 3.45
C THR A 436 -22.45 -7.27 3.42
N VAL A 437 -22.03 -6.74 4.58
CA VAL A 437 -21.34 -5.44 4.66
C VAL A 437 -19.92 -5.55 4.08
N ASN A 438 -19.20 -6.63 4.36
CA ASN A 438 -17.87 -6.84 3.80
C ASN A 438 -17.91 -7.07 2.27
N GLN A 439 -18.92 -7.78 1.77
CA GLN A 439 -19.17 -7.92 0.32
C GLN A 439 -19.62 -6.61 -0.34
N LEU A 440 -20.39 -5.76 0.36
CA LEU A 440 -20.71 -4.41 -0.11
C LEU A 440 -19.46 -3.52 -0.17
N ASN A 441 -18.58 -3.61 0.83
CA ASN A 441 -17.30 -2.88 0.83
C ASN A 441 -16.38 -3.36 -0.30
N GLN A 442 -16.22 -4.68 -0.49
CA GLN A 442 -15.43 -5.23 -1.61
C GLN A 442 -15.99 -4.86 -2.99
N ARG A 443 -17.31 -4.62 -3.09
CA ARG A 443 -17.95 -4.15 -4.34
C ARG A 443 -17.82 -2.65 -4.54
N ALA A 444 -17.90 -1.85 -3.48
CA ALA A 444 -17.57 -0.43 -3.54
C ALA A 444 -16.09 -0.19 -3.91
N ASP A 445 -15.19 -1.09 -3.49
CA ASP A 445 -13.77 -1.06 -3.89
C ASP A 445 -13.56 -1.33 -5.39
N LEU A 446 -14.48 -2.04 -6.08
CA LEU A 446 -14.41 -2.25 -7.53
C LEU A 446 -14.67 -0.95 -8.33
N GLU A 447 -15.54 -0.05 -7.83
CA GLU A 447 -15.83 1.24 -8.48
C GLU A 447 -14.60 2.15 -8.52
N THR A 448 -13.79 2.13 -7.46
CA THR A 448 -12.55 2.93 -7.36
C THR A 448 -11.33 2.23 -7.95
N PHE A 449 -11.44 0.94 -8.29
CA PHE A 449 -10.29 0.11 -8.67
C PHE A 449 -9.51 0.65 -9.86
N VAL A 450 -10.18 1.12 -10.92
CA VAL A 450 -9.50 1.67 -12.12
C VAL A 450 -8.66 2.90 -11.76
N PHE A 451 -9.21 3.81 -10.95
CA PHE A 451 -8.48 5.00 -10.50
C PHE A 451 -7.33 4.64 -9.55
N MET A 452 -7.52 3.63 -8.70
CA MET A 452 -6.51 3.11 -7.78
C MET A 452 -5.38 2.38 -8.51
N ASP A 453 -5.67 1.59 -9.54
CA ASP A 453 -4.67 0.86 -10.34
C ASP A 453 -3.83 1.83 -11.18
N ASN A 454 -4.47 2.85 -11.78
CA ASN A 454 -3.75 3.91 -12.49
C ASN A 454 -2.88 4.73 -11.53
N LEU A 455 -3.33 4.96 -10.30
CA LEU A 455 -2.49 5.56 -9.25
C LEU A 455 -1.35 4.64 -8.84
N ALA A 456 -1.56 3.32 -8.75
CA ALA A 456 -0.51 2.35 -8.45
C ALA A 456 0.55 2.31 -9.56
N THR A 457 0.15 2.46 -10.82
CA THR A 457 1.07 2.60 -11.95
C THR A 457 1.89 3.88 -11.85
N ALA A 458 1.25 5.00 -11.51
CA ALA A 458 1.94 6.28 -11.29
C ALA A 458 2.91 6.24 -10.10
N MET A 459 2.52 5.59 -8.99
CA MET A 459 3.40 5.40 -7.83
C MET A 459 4.59 4.50 -8.16
N ARG A 460 4.42 3.48 -9.00
CA ARG A 460 5.53 2.66 -9.48
C ARG A 460 6.55 3.51 -10.25
N ARG A 461 6.07 4.40 -11.12
CA ARG A 461 6.88 5.37 -11.86
C ARG A 461 7.62 6.34 -10.92
N ASP A 462 6.95 6.81 -9.88
CA ASP A 462 7.56 7.66 -8.84
C ASP A 462 8.73 6.95 -8.14
N GLY A 463 8.55 5.66 -7.81
CA GLY A 463 9.61 4.81 -7.23
C GLY A 463 10.83 4.66 -8.15
N GLU A 464 10.62 4.43 -9.44
CA GLU A 464 11.71 4.31 -10.42
C GLU A 464 12.50 5.62 -10.57
N ILE A 465 11.80 6.76 -10.60
CA ILE A 465 12.42 8.08 -10.68
C ILE A 465 13.20 8.36 -9.39
N TYR A 466 12.61 8.06 -8.23
CA TYR A 466 13.25 8.24 -6.93
C TYR A 466 14.53 7.41 -6.82
N GLN A 467 14.48 6.12 -7.16
CA GLN A 467 15.66 5.25 -7.19
C GLN A 467 16.76 5.82 -8.09
N ALA A 468 16.41 6.29 -9.29
CA ALA A 468 17.38 6.90 -10.20
C ALA A 468 18.00 8.18 -9.62
N MET A 469 17.23 9.01 -8.92
CA MET A 469 17.72 10.21 -8.25
C MET A 469 18.63 9.87 -7.05
N VAL A 470 18.24 8.90 -6.22
CA VAL A 470 19.03 8.45 -5.07
C VAL A 470 20.40 7.95 -5.51
N ASN A 471 20.46 7.19 -6.61
CA ASN A 471 21.72 6.66 -7.15
C ASN A 471 22.72 7.74 -7.58
N ASP A 472 22.22 8.89 -8.05
CA ASP A 472 23.07 10.02 -8.44
C ASP A 472 23.43 10.94 -7.26
N ILE A 473 22.54 11.07 -6.26
CA ILE A 473 22.71 11.99 -5.12
C ILE A 473 23.55 11.39 -3.99
N TYR A 474 23.39 10.10 -3.71
CA TYR A 474 24.04 9.42 -2.58
C TYR A 474 25.32 8.73 -3.07
N ASP A 475 26.30 9.54 -3.49
CA ASP A 475 27.58 9.07 -4.01
C ASP A 475 28.63 8.80 -2.91
N VAL A 476 28.52 9.48 -1.77
CA VAL A 476 29.45 9.34 -0.62
C VAL A 476 28.79 8.58 0.54
N PRO A 477 29.54 7.75 1.28
CA PRO A 477 29.04 7.12 2.51
C PRO A 477 28.55 8.18 3.50
N ARG A 478 27.27 8.10 3.89
CA ARG A 478 26.69 8.97 4.91
C ARG A 478 25.69 8.21 5.77
N THR A 479 25.53 8.65 7.02
CA THR A 479 24.46 8.12 7.87
C THR A 479 23.13 8.70 7.39
N VAL A 480 22.20 7.84 7.02
CA VAL A 480 20.86 8.23 6.58
C VAL A 480 19.85 7.67 7.57
N LEU A 481 18.86 8.48 7.92
CA LEU A 481 17.69 8.04 8.67
C LEU A 481 16.78 7.24 7.73
N THR A 482 16.46 6.02 8.13
CA THR A 482 15.56 5.12 7.40
C THR A 482 14.36 4.81 8.28
N THR A 483 13.16 4.75 7.69
CA THR A 483 11.94 4.41 8.42
C THR A 483 11.49 2.99 8.07
N ALA A 484 11.46 2.11 9.07
CA ALA A 484 10.96 0.74 8.91
C ALA A 484 9.43 0.71 8.73
N GLU A 485 8.87 -0.44 8.35
CA GLU A 485 7.41 -0.62 8.16
C GLU A 485 6.58 -0.42 9.43
N ASP A 486 7.19 -0.56 10.60
CA ASP A 486 6.57 -0.30 11.91
C ASP A 486 6.59 1.20 12.30
N GLY A 487 7.19 2.05 11.46
CA GLY A 487 7.36 3.48 11.74
C GLY A 487 8.50 3.81 12.70
N SER A 488 9.31 2.83 13.12
CA SER A 488 10.56 3.06 13.84
C SER A 488 11.62 3.65 12.91
N GLU A 489 12.42 4.56 13.46
CA GLU A 489 13.52 5.22 12.75
C GLU A 489 14.83 4.50 13.10
N ASN A 490 15.55 4.06 12.07
CA ASN A 490 16.87 3.44 12.19
C ASN A 490 17.89 4.31 11.44
N GLU A 491 19.01 4.62 12.12
CA GLU A 491 20.16 5.23 11.46
C GLU A 491 21.00 4.14 10.80
N VAL A 492 21.10 4.18 9.48
CA VAL A 492 21.89 3.23 8.69
C VAL A 492 23.00 4.00 7.98
N GLN A 493 24.24 3.52 8.06
CA GLN A 493 25.31 4.03 7.24
C GLN A 493 25.19 3.43 5.83
N THR A 494 25.01 4.29 4.83
CA THR A 494 25.05 3.88 3.42
C THR A 494 26.50 3.64 3.00
N LEU A 495 26.71 2.68 2.09
CA LEU A 495 28.03 2.38 1.50
C LEU A 495 29.12 2.05 2.55
N SER A 496 28.75 1.36 3.63
CA SER A 496 29.70 0.98 4.66
C SER A 496 30.51 -0.25 4.23
N GLN A 497 31.84 -0.17 4.31
CA GLN A 497 32.70 -1.31 3.96
C GLN A 497 32.87 -2.21 5.19
N ALA A 498 32.45 -3.48 5.06
CA ALA A 498 32.69 -4.49 6.07
C ALA A 498 33.50 -5.64 5.49
N VAL A 499 34.42 -6.17 6.29
CA VAL A 499 35.19 -7.36 5.91
C VAL A 499 34.35 -8.58 6.26
N ASP A 500 33.96 -9.37 5.27
CA ASP A 500 33.35 -10.66 5.52
C ASP A 500 34.42 -11.63 6.03
N TYR A 501 34.33 -12.01 7.30
CA TYR A 501 35.29 -12.88 7.97
C TYR A 501 35.33 -14.30 7.39
N GLN A 502 34.32 -14.73 6.63
CA GLN A 502 34.32 -16.05 5.98
C GLN A 502 35.01 -16.05 4.60
N SER A 503 34.76 -15.03 3.78
CA SER A 503 35.36 -14.93 2.44
C SER A 503 36.67 -14.15 2.39
N GLY A 504 36.99 -13.38 3.45
CA GLY A 504 38.15 -12.50 3.51
C GLY A 504 38.07 -11.31 2.53
N ARG A 505 36.90 -11.08 1.91
CA ARG A 505 36.66 -9.99 0.97
C ARG A 505 36.07 -8.79 1.69
N VAL A 506 36.46 -7.59 1.23
CA VAL A 506 35.82 -6.34 1.64
C VAL A 506 34.54 -6.23 0.83
N VAL A 507 33.39 -6.40 1.48
CA VAL A 507 32.06 -6.24 0.84
C VAL A 507 31.51 -4.88 1.24
N VAL A 508 30.98 -4.13 0.28
CA VAL A 508 30.25 -2.90 0.55
C VAL A 508 28.85 -3.29 1.01
N LEU A 509 28.55 -3.10 2.29
CA LEU A 509 27.20 -3.25 2.84
C LEU A 509 26.36 -2.03 2.47
N ASN A 510 25.07 -2.26 2.20
CA ASN A 510 24.09 -1.23 1.86
C ASN A 510 24.44 -0.44 0.59
N ASP A 511 24.79 -1.14 -0.50
CA ASP A 511 24.94 -0.52 -1.82
C ASP A 511 23.58 -0.24 -2.46
N ILE A 512 23.08 0.95 -2.19
CA ILE A 512 21.84 1.50 -2.77
C ILE A 512 21.91 1.71 -4.29
N ARG A 513 23.09 1.62 -4.92
CA ARG A 513 23.26 1.81 -6.39
C ARG A 513 22.87 0.60 -7.21
N GLY A 514 22.46 -0.49 -6.55
CA GLY A 514 21.92 -1.68 -7.19
C GLY A 514 20.72 -1.39 -8.12
N ARG A 515 20.49 -2.31 -9.06
CA ARG A 515 19.25 -2.29 -9.86
C ARG A 515 18.16 -3.01 -9.08
N TYR A 516 17.21 -2.23 -8.58
CA TYR A 516 15.98 -2.72 -7.97
C TYR A 516 14.83 -2.69 -8.98
N GLU A 517 13.94 -3.66 -8.88
CA GLU A 517 12.65 -3.64 -9.55
C GLU A 517 11.62 -3.01 -8.61
N CYS A 518 11.02 -1.91 -9.06
CA CYS A 518 9.93 -1.25 -8.36
C CYS A 518 8.64 -2.02 -8.62
N TYR A 519 7.86 -2.27 -7.58
CA TYR A 519 6.48 -2.76 -7.68
C TYR A 519 5.62 -2.00 -6.69
N THR A 520 4.34 -1.86 -7.01
CA THR A 520 3.36 -1.28 -6.10
C THR A 520 2.47 -2.38 -5.56
N ASP A 521 2.12 -2.26 -4.29
CA ASP A 521 1.27 -3.20 -3.60
C ASP A 521 0.07 -2.41 -3.08
N ALA A 522 -1.09 -2.64 -3.70
CA ALA A 522 -2.36 -2.09 -3.24
C ALA A 522 -3.00 -3.10 -2.30
N GLY A 523 -2.54 -3.11 -1.05
CA GLY A 523 -3.12 -3.95 0.00
C GLY A 523 -4.44 -3.38 0.55
N PRO A 524 -5.30 -4.21 1.18
CA PRO A 524 -6.40 -3.72 2.00
C PRO A 524 -5.84 -2.77 3.07
N SER A 525 -6.54 -1.66 3.35
CA SER A 525 -6.07 -0.66 4.33
C SER A 525 -6.01 -1.24 5.73
N PHE A 526 -4.83 -1.70 6.09
CA PHE A 526 -4.40 -1.83 7.46
C PHE A 526 -3.48 -0.64 7.75
N GLN A 527 -3.75 0.11 8.82
CA GLN A 527 -2.94 1.27 9.18
C GLN A 527 -1.51 0.90 9.59
N SER A 528 -1.27 -0.38 9.90
CA SER A 528 0.05 -0.93 10.19
C SER A 528 0.13 -2.38 9.72
N MET A 529 1.33 -2.85 9.37
CA MET A 529 1.56 -4.29 9.13
C MET A 529 1.21 -5.14 10.35
N LYS A 530 1.34 -4.59 11.56
CA LYS A 530 0.90 -5.25 12.79
C LYS A 530 -0.60 -5.50 12.79
N ASP A 531 -1.40 -4.56 12.30
CA ASP A 531 -2.86 -4.71 12.23
C ASP A 531 -3.28 -5.71 11.14
N GLN A 532 -2.59 -5.74 10.00
CA GLN A 532 -2.80 -6.74 8.95
C GLN A 532 -2.52 -8.15 9.47
N ASN A 533 -1.31 -8.36 10.00
CA ASN A 533 -0.90 -9.64 10.57
C ASN A 533 -1.86 -10.06 11.69
N ARG A 534 -2.35 -9.11 12.50
CA ARG A 534 -3.33 -9.39 13.55
C ARG A 534 -4.65 -9.89 12.97
N ALA A 535 -5.18 -9.26 11.92
CA ALA A 535 -6.43 -9.67 11.28
C ALA A 535 -6.32 -11.05 10.62
N GLU A 536 -5.24 -11.29 9.87
CA GLU A 536 -4.97 -12.59 9.23
C GLU A 536 -4.80 -13.70 10.29
N ILE A 537 -4.01 -13.45 11.34
CA ILE A 537 -3.84 -14.42 12.43
C ILE A 537 -5.17 -14.63 13.17
N GLN A 538 -6.00 -13.60 13.33
CA GLN A 538 -7.33 -13.75 13.94
C GLN A 538 -8.25 -14.64 13.11
N GLU A 539 -8.17 -14.58 11.78
CA GLU A 539 -8.92 -15.46 10.88
C GLU A 539 -8.40 -16.90 10.94
N LEU A 540 -7.08 -17.09 10.96
CA LEU A 540 -6.47 -18.39 11.19
C LEU A 540 -6.85 -18.97 12.56
N LEU A 541 -6.92 -18.12 13.59
CA LEU A 541 -7.45 -18.44 14.91
C LEU A 541 -8.97 -18.63 14.92
N LYS A 542 -9.72 -18.51 13.83
CA LYS A 542 -11.13 -18.95 13.80
C LYS A 542 -11.27 -20.30 13.10
N THR A 543 -10.35 -20.62 12.21
CA THR A 543 -10.40 -21.79 11.33
C THR A 543 -9.63 -22.98 11.90
N VAL A 544 -8.55 -22.73 12.63
CA VAL A 544 -7.73 -23.78 13.25
C VAL A 544 -8.40 -24.26 14.56
N PRO A 545 -8.56 -25.58 14.80
CA PRO A 545 -9.07 -26.07 16.08
C PRO A 545 -8.09 -25.82 17.24
N ALA A 546 -8.62 -25.53 18.44
CA ALA A 546 -7.83 -25.20 19.63
C ALA A 546 -6.87 -26.33 20.10
N GLU A 547 -7.12 -27.58 19.70
CA GLU A 547 -6.30 -28.74 20.04
C GLU A 547 -5.03 -28.86 19.16
N HIS A 548 -4.97 -28.12 18.06
CA HIS A 548 -3.86 -28.20 17.12
C HIS A 548 -2.62 -27.46 17.68
N GLN A 549 -1.43 -28.05 17.57
CA GLN A 549 -0.19 -27.48 18.14
C GLN A 549 0.14 -26.06 17.62
N VAL A 550 -0.26 -25.76 16.38
CA VAL A 550 -0.07 -24.43 15.76
C VAL A 550 -1.00 -23.37 16.36
N TRP A 551 -2.11 -23.75 16.99
CA TRP A 551 -3.03 -22.81 17.63
C TRP A 551 -2.34 -21.97 18.72
N ASN A 552 -1.55 -22.61 19.57
CA ASN A 552 -0.81 -21.93 20.63
C ASN A 552 0.24 -20.98 20.06
N VAL A 553 0.90 -21.36 18.96
CA VAL A 553 1.88 -20.50 18.27
C VAL A 553 1.18 -19.28 17.66
N LEU A 554 0.05 -19.47 16.99
CA LEU A 554 -0.75 -18.38 16.42
C LEU A 554 -1.27 -17.43 17.52
N LEU A 555 -1.70 -17.96 18.67
CA LEU A 555 -2.13 -17.16 19.80
C LEU A 555 -0.98 -16.33 20.38
N LEU A 556 0.20 -16.93 20.57
CA LEU A 556 1.39 -16.21 21.04
C LEU A 556 1.81 -15.13 20.05
N GLN A 557 1.80 -15.42 18.75
CA GLN A 557 2.08 -14.43 17.71
C GLN A 557 1.06 -13.29 17.72
N TYR A 558 -0.23 -13.59 17.89
CA TYR A 558 -1.28 -12.57 18.00
C TYR A 558 -1.07 -11.66 19.22
N LEU A 559 -0.74 -12.23 20.38
CA LEU A 559 -0.50 -11.48 21.62
C LEU A 559 0.77 -10.61 21.54
N ALA A 560 1.82 -11.09 20.86
CA ALA A 560 3.04 -10.31 20.63
C ALA A 560 2.80 -9.06 19.76
N LEU A 561 1.74 -9.07 18.93
CA LEU A 561 1.37 -7.95 18.06
C LEU A 561 0.38 -6.95 18.70
N LEU A 562 -0.11 -7.21 19.93
CA LEU A 562 -0.98 -6.27 20.63
C LEU A 562 -0.15 -5.14 21.26
N ASP A 563 -0.56 -3.90 21.00
CA ASP A 563 0.03 -2.73 21.63
C ASP A 563 -0.97 -2.08 22.61
N GLY A 564 -0.46 -1.68 23.77
CA GLY A 564 -1.27 -1.12 24.84
C GLY A 564 -0.60 -1.27 26.21
N LYS A 565 -0.64 -0.18 26.99
CA LYS A 565 -0.02 -0.10 28.33
C LYS A 565 -0.53 -1.18 29.32
N GLY A 566 -1.70 -1.76 29.09
CA GLY A 566 -2.25 -2.85 29.90
C GLY A 566 -1.90 -4.27 29.42
N ILE A 567 -1.36 -4.39 28.21
CA ILE A 567 -1.06 -5.67 27.52
C ILE A 567 0.45 -5.91 27.40
N GLU A 568 1.26 -4.94 27.81
CA GLU A 568 2.74 -5.00 27.79
C GLU A 568 3.30 -6.28 28.44
N ILE A 569 2.81 -6.66 29.62
CA ILE A 569 3.23 -7.91 30.30
C ILE A 569 2.88 -9.14 29.45
N THR A 570 1.74 -9.13 28.79
CA THR A 570 1.26 -10.25 27.98
C THR A 570 2.04 -10.37 26.68
N ARG A 571 2.39 -9.22 26.09
CA ARG A 571 3.26 -9.12 24.92
C ARG A 571 4.68 -9.62 25.25
N ASP A 572 5.28 -9.11 26.31
CA ASP A 572 6.65 -9.50 26.70
C ASP A 572 6.73 -10.98 27.07
N TYR A 573 5.69 -11.52 27.73
CA TYR A 573 5.56 -12.95 27.97
C TYR A 573 5.46 -13.75 26.66
N ALA A 574 4.63 -13.30 25.71
CA ALA A 574 4.46 -13.98 24.44
C ALA A 574 5.76 -13.96 23.60
N THR A 575 6.42 -12.80 23.50
CA THR A 575 7.71 -12.65 22.82
C THR A 575 8.79 -13.51 23.47
N LYS A 576 8.87 -13.52 24.81
CA LYS A 576 9.82 -14.37 25.53
C LYS A 576 9.58 -15.85 25.24
N GLN A 577 8.33 -16.32 25.22
CA GLN A 577 8.02 -17.72 24.88
C GLN A 577 8.39 -18.06 23.43
N LEU A 578 8.10 -17.18 22.47
CA LEU A 578 8.45 -17.39 21.06
C LEU A 578 9.96 -17.45 20.83
N VAL A 579 10.73 -16.60 21.52
CA VAL A 579 12.20 -16.58 21.46
C VAL A 579 12.80 -17.81 22.14
N VAL A 580 12.31 -18.18 23.33
CA VAL A 580 12.79 -19.37 24.06
C VAL A 580 12.49 -20.67 23.32
N GLN A 581 11.35 -20.75 22.63
CA GLN A 581 11.01 -21.90 21.78
C GLN A 581 11.76 -21.91 20.44
N GLY A 582 12.54 -20.87 20.13
CA GLY A 582 13.31 -20.76 18.89
C GLY A 582 12.47 -20.50 17.64
N LEU A 583 11.19 -20.11 17.80
CA LEU A 583 10.28 -19.80 16.70
C LEU A 583 10.47 -18.37 16.19
N LYS A 584 10.91 -17.45 17.05
CA LYS A 584 11.32 -16.08 16.71
C LYS A 584 12.82 -15.92 16.96
N LYS A 585 13.58 -15.36 16.01
CA LYS A 585 14.97 -14.97 16.23
C LYS A 585 15.02 -13.70 17.09
N PRO A 586 15.95 -13.57 18.06
CA PRO A 586 16.08 -12.35 18.84
C PRO A 586 16.52 -11.20 17.93
N GLU A 587 15.84 -10.06 18.03
CA GLU A 587 16.10 -8.84 17.24
C GLU A 587 16.69 -7.74 18.13
N THR A 588 16.39 -7.77 19.43
CA THR A 588 16.85 -6.76 20.39
C THR A 588 17.91 -7.28 21.37
N PRO A 589 18.81 -6.41 21.87
CA PRO A 589 19.81 -6.78 22.87
C PRO A 589 19.22 -7.33 24.19
N GLU A 590 17.95 -7.03 24.49
CA GLU A 590 17.24 -7.55 25.66
C GLU A 590 16.69 -8.97 25.41
N GLU A 591 16.19 -9.25 24.21
CA GLU A 591 15.78 -10.60 23.80
C GLU A 591 16.97 -11.57 23.73
N GLU A 592 18.16 -11.10 23.33
CA GLU A 592 19.39 -11.89 23.39
C GLU A 592 19.75 -12.30 24.83
N ARG A 593 19.54 -11.41 25.81
CA ARG A 593 19.73 -11.73 27.23
C ARG A 593 18.71 -12.76 27.71
N TRP A 594 17.45 -12.67 27.30
CA TRP A 594 16.46 -13.70 27.62
C TRP A 594 16.79 -15.05 27.02
N LEU A 595 17.33 -15.10 25.80
CA LEU A 595 17.78 -16.35 25.18
C LEU A 595 18.98 -16.93 25.93
N GLN A 596 19.95 -16.09 26.32
CA GLN A 596 21.10 -16.52 27.13
C GLN A 596 20.69 -17.01 28.52
N GLU A 597 19.80 -16.30 29.21
CA GLU A 597 19.25 -16.72 30.51
C GLU A 597 18.45 -18.02 30.39
N ALA A 598 17.66 -18.19 29.31
CA ALA A 598 16.90 -19.41 29.06
C ALA A 598 17.79 -20.59 28.68
N GLN A 599 18.85 -20.39 27.89
CA GLN A 599 19.85 -21.42 27.61
C GLN A 599 20.64 -21.81 28.86
N GLN A 600 20.97 -20.85 29.73
CA GLN A 600 21.60 -21.14 31.02
C GLN A 600 20.65 -21.86 31.98
N ALA A 601 19.37 -21.51 31.98
CA ALA A 601 18.35 -22.20 32.78
C ALA A 601 18.06 -23.63 32.28
N GLN A 602 18.05 -23.86 30.96
CA GLN A 602 17.92 -25.19 30.36
C GLN A 602 19.16 -26.07 30.60
N GLN A 603 20.36 -25.49 30.72
CA GLN A 603 21.54 -26.24 31.16
C GLN A 603 21.54 -26.55 32.67
N GLY A 604 20.79 -25.81 33.48
CA GLY A 604 20.70 -25.97 34.94
C GLY A 604 19.54 -26.84 35.45
N GLN A 605 18.51 -27.09 34.63
CA GLN A 605 17.37 -27.94 35.00
C GLN A 605 17.34 -29.19 34.12
N GLN A 606 17.58 -30.37 34.73
CA GLN A 606 17.26 -31.65 34.11
C GLN A 606 15.80 -31.63 33.65
N ASP A 607 15.56 -31.92 32.37
CA ASP A 607 14.23 -32.02 31.76
C ASP A 607 13.26 -32.82 32.66
N PRO A 608 12.21 -32.19 33.22
CA PRO A 608 11.24 -32.88 34.08
C PRO A 608 10.56 -34.06 33.37
N ASN A 609 10.43 -33.99 32.04
CA ASN A 609 9.88 -35.06 31.21
C ASN A 609 10.84 -36.25 31.10
N MET A 610 12.15 -36.01 31.09
CA MET A 610 13.15 -37.07 31.15
C MET A 610 13.21 -37.70 32.54
N VAL A 611 13.03 -36.90 33.61
CA VAL A 611 12.95 -37.43 34.98
C VAL A 611 11.69 -38.26 35.18
N LEU A 612 10.55 -37.88 34.60
CA LEU A 612 9.32 -38.68 34.64
C LEU A 612 9.46 -39.97 33.83
N ALA A 613 10.06 -39.90 32.63
CA ALA A 613 10.34 -41.08 31.80
C ALA A 613 11.36 -42.01 32.49
N GLN A 614 12.38 -41.45 33.16
CA GLN A 614 13.35 -42.20 33.93
C GLN A 614 12.71 -42.79 35.19
N ALA A 615 11.80 -42.09 35.86
CA ALA A 615 11.04 -42.63 36.99
C ALA A 615 10.13 -43.79 36.56
N GLN A 616 9.48 -43.70 35.39
CA GLN A 616 8.70 -44.80 34.82
C GLN A 616 9.60 -45.98 34.41
N MET A 617 10.77 -45.71 33.83
CA MET A 617 11.74 -46.76 33.50
C MET A 617 12.31 -47.44 34.75
N ILE A 618 12.61 -46.68 35.81
CA ILE A 618 13.09 -47.21 37.08
C ILE A 618 11.98 -47.99 37.78
N ALA A 619 10.71 -47.55 37.71
CA ALA A 619 9.58 -48.31 38.22
C ALA A 619 9.44 -49.66 37.50
N ALA A 620 9.54 -49.67 36.16
CA ALA A 620 9.51 -50.89 35.36
C ALA A 620 10.73 -51.81 35.63
N GLN A 621 11.94 -51.24 35.81
CA GLN A 621 13.14 -52.00 36.19
C GLN A 621 13.06 -52.55 37.61
N ALA A 622 12.46 -51.82 38.56
CA ALA A 622 12.26 -52.29 39.92
C ALA A 622 11.27 -53.46 39.97
N GLU A 623 10.24 -53.44 39.12
CA GLU A 623 9.30 -54.55 38.98
C GLU A 623 9.96 -55.78 38.33
N ALA A 624 10.77 -55.58 37.28
CA ALA A 624 11.57 -56.65 36.68
C ALA A 624 12.61 -57.24 37.65
N ALA A 625 13.26 -56.41 38.48
CA ALA A 625 14.20 -56.85 39.50
C ALA A 625 13.51 -57.62 40.64
N ARG A 626 12.28 -57.28 41.01
CA ARG A 626 11.48 -58.07 41.95
C ARG A 626 11.16 -59.46 41.38
N ALA A 627 10.74 -59.53 40.12
CA ALA A 627 10.50 -60.81 39.45
C ALA A 627 11.79 -61.67 39.38
N GLN A 628 12.94 -61.07 39.07
CA GLN A 628 14.23 -61.78 39.10
C GLN A 628 14.60 -62.29 40.50
N ASN A 629 14.41 -61.47 41.54
CA ASN A 629 14.67 -61.90 42.93
C ASN A 629 13.75 -63.04 43.37
N GLU A 630 12.49 -63.06 42.95
CA GLU A 630 11.58 -64.19 43.21
C GLU A 630 12.02 -65.47 42.48
N THR A 631 12.47 -65.37 41.23
CA THR A 631 13.03 -66.53 40.50
C THR A 631 14.31 -67.05 41.17
N ALA A 632 15.23 -66.16 41.56
CA ALA A 632 16.46 -66.52 42.26
C ALA A 632 16.17 -67.16 43.63
N GLN A 633 15.20 -66.64 44.39
CA GLN A 633 14.77 -67.29 45.64
C GLN A 633 14.17 -68.67 45.41
N THR A 634 13.43 -68.85 44.31
CA THR A 634 12.86 -70.14 43.94
C THR A 634 13.96 -71.13 43.54
N GLU A 635 14.98 -70.70 42.80
CA GLU A 635 16.15 -71.51 42.46
C GLU A 635 16.99 -71.86 43.69
N ILE A 636 17.22 -70.92 44.62
CA ILE A 636 17.92 -71.19 45.88
C ILE A 636 17.16 -72.25 46.69
N LYS A 637 15.82 -72.14 46.77
CA LYS A 637 14.97 -73.16 47.44
C LYS A 637 15.03 -74.52 46.74
N ALA A 638 15.09 -74.55 45.40
CA ALA A 638 15.26 -75.79 44.65
C ALA A 638 16.65 -76.41 44.87
N PHE A 639 17.70 -75.58 44.92
CA PHE A 639 19.07 -76.02 45.14
C PHE A 639 19.31 -76.52 46.57
N THR A 640 18.76 -75.85 47.58
CA THR A 640 18.81 -76.36 48.97
C THR A 640 18.04 -77.67 49.11
N ALA A 641 16.87 -77.80 48.48
CA ALA A 641 16.14 -79.09 48.44
C ALA A 641 16.97 -80.20 47.76
N GLN A 642 17.72 -79.88 46.71
CA GLN A 642 18.62 -80.84 46.05
C GLN A 642 19.83 -81.22 46.91
N GLN A 643 20.44 -80.25 47.59
CA GLN A 643 21.54 -80.51 48.53
C GLN A 643 21.07 -81.35 49.72
N ASP A 644 19.89 -81.11 50.26
CA ASP A 644 19.31 -81.93 51.33
C ASP A 644 19.01 -83.35 50.84
N ALA A 645 18.53 -83.52 49.59
CA ALA A 645 18.37 -84.84 48.98
C ALA A 645 19.71 -85.57 48.80
N GLN A 646 20.77 -84.87 48.36
CA GLN A 646 22.11 -85.44 48.25
C GLN A 646 22.73 -85.77 49.61
N ARG A 647 22.52 -84.93 50.63
CA ARG A 647 22.95 -85.22 52.00
C ARG A 647 22.25 -86.44 52.56
N SER A 648 20.95 -86.57 52.32
CA SER A 648 20.19 -87.77 52.69
C SER A 648 20.75 -89.02 52.00
N GLN A 649 21.07 -88.94 50.69
CA GLN A 649 21.72 -90.05 49.97
C GLN A 649 23.12 -90.36 50.52
N ALA A 650 23.95 -89.35 50.77
CA ALA A 650 25.28 -89.52 51.35
C ALA A 650 25.23 -90.11 52.76
N ASP A 651 24.26 -89.72 53.59
CA ASP A 651 24.04 -90.28 54.92
C ASP A 651 23.57 -91.75 54.83
N THR A 652 22.74 -92.11 53.83
CA THR A 652 22.41 -93.52 53.59
C THR A 652 23.64 -94.33 53.17
N ILE A 653 24.48 -93.79 52.30
CA ILE A 653 25.74 -94.44 51.85
C ILE A 653 26.72 -94.55 53.02
N TYR A 654 26.85 -93.52 53.87
CA TYR A 654 27.72 -93.55 55.04
C TYR A 654 27.25 -94.61 56.05
N LYS A 655 25.94 -94.69 56.32
CA LYS A 655 25.37 -95.74 57.19
C LYS A 655 25.57 -97.15 56.60
N LEU A 656 25.49 -97.30 55.28
CA LEU A 656 25.79 -98.56 54.59
C LEU A 656 27.30 -98.90 54.60
N ALA A 657 28.18 -97.91 54.46
CA ALA A 657 29.64 -98.08 54.49
C ALA A 657 30.18 -98.34 55.90
N GLN A 658 29.49 -97.87 56.96
CA GLN A 658 29.84 -98.16 58.36
C GLN A 658 29.61 -99.64 58.74
N ALA A 659 28.79 -100.37 57.98
CA ALA A 659 28.66 -101.81 58.10
C ALA A 659 29.88 -102.55 57.50
N ARG A 660 31.08 -102.26 58.02
CA ARG A 660 32.35 -102.90 57.65
C ARG A 660 32.46 -104.30 58.25
N ASN A 661 31.98 -105.33 57.55
CA ASN A 661 32.49 -106.71 57.49
C ASN A 661 31.45 -107.72 56.96
N ILE A 662 30.72 -107.37 55.90
CA ILE A 662 29.84 -108.32 55.21
C ILE A 662 30.05 -108.15 53.69
N ASP A 663 30.11 -109.28 53.00
CA ASP A 663 30.52 -109.52 51.62
C ASP A 663 30.29 -108.37 50.61
N SER A 664 31.35 -107.99 49.88
CA SER A 664 31.34 -106.92 48.88
C SER A 664 30.35 -107.16 47.73
N LYS A 665 29.95 -108.41 47.48
CA LYS A 665 28.92 -108.74 46.48
C LYS A 665 27.52 -108.28 46.88
N ALA A 666 27.15 -108.39 48.15
CA ALA A 666 25.83 -107.95 48.63
C ALA A 666 25.69 -106.42 48.58
N VAL A 667 26.79 -105.70 48.84
CA VAL A 667 26.84 -104.23 48.76
C VAL A 667 26.67 -103.72 47.34
N ILE A 668 27.28 -104.39 46.34
CA ILE A 668 27.15 -104.02 44.92
C ILE A 668 25.72 -104.27 44.41
N GLU A 669 25.05 -105.35 44.83
CA GLU A 669 23.65 -105.61 44.49
C GLU A 669 22.69 -104.58 45.11
N ALA A 670 22.91 -104.20 46.38
CA ALA A 670 22.11 -103.15 47.02
C ALA A 670 22.32 -101.77 46.38
N LEU A 671 23.57 -101.42 45.99
CA LEU A 671 23.88 -100.18 45.28
C LEU A 671 23.22 -100.10 43.90
N LYS A 672 23.19 -101.22 43.15
CA LYS A 672 22.48 -101.29 41.87
C LYS A 672 20.98 -101.07 42.05
N LEU A 673 20.37 -101.72 43.05
CA LEU A 673 18.94 -101.61 43.29
C LEU A 673 18.52 -100.20 43.75
N MET A 674 19.35 -99.54 44.57
CA MET A 674 19.16 -98.13 44.94
C MET A 674 19.32 -97.19 43.73
N HIS A 675 20.30 -97.43 42.87
CA HIS A 675 20.50 -96.64 41.65
C HIS A 675 19.32 -96.77 40.68
N GLU A 676 18.76 -97.97 40.55
CA GLU A 676 17.60 -98.26 39.70
C GLU A 676 16.30 -97.61 40.23
N VAL A 677 16.13 -97.55 41.55
CA VAL A 677 15.01 -96.84 42.18
C VAL A 677 15.15 -95.31 42.01
N ALA A 678 16.36 -94.78 42.17
CA ALA A 678 16.63 -93.34 41.98
C ALA A 678 16.41 -92.89 40.52
N THR A 679 16.80 -93.71 39.53
CA THR A 679 16.56 -93.40 38.11
C THR A 679 15.08 -93.46 37.73
N ARG A 680 14.28 -94.35 38.34
CA ARG A 680 12.83 -94.37 38.13
C ARG A 680 12.11 -93.13 38.68
N GLN A 681 12.59 -92.52 39.77
CA GLN A 681 11.99 -91.30 40.31
C GLN A 681 12.34 -90.04 39.51
N GLN A 682 13.50 -89.99 38.84
CA GLN A 682 13.88 -88.85 37.99
C GLN A 682 13.17 -88.80 36.64
N GLN A 683 12.59 -89.91 36.17
CA GLN A 683 11.87 -89.95 34.88
C GLN A 683 10.40 -89.50 34.95
N SER A 684 9.90 -89.11 36.13
CA SER A 684 8.48 -88.79 36.33
C SER A 684 8.21 -87.37 36.83
N ILE A 685 8.72 -86.34 36.16
CA ILE A 685 8.22 -84.95 36.33
C ILE A 685 8.15 -84.23 34.96
N PRO A 686 6.98 -83.70 34.51
CA PRO A 686 6.74 -83.27 33.12
C PRO A 686 7.06 -81.79 32.86
N THR A 687 7.54 -81.47 31.64
CA THR A 687 7.79 -80.09 31.18
C THR A 687 6.55 -79.47 30.51
N GLY A 688 6.00 -78.43 31.16
CA GLY A 688 4.87 -77.62 30.67
C GLY A 688 5.32 -76.33 29.97
N GLN A 689 4.58 -76.01 28.90
CA GLN A 689 4.70 -74.88 27.97
C GLN A 689 4.43 -73.50 28.60
N VAL A 690 4.94 -72.42 27.99
CA VAL A 690 4.14 -71.20 27.69
C VAL A 690 4.70 -70.47 26.43
N PRO A 691 3.86 -69.88 25.56
CA PRO A 691 4.21 -69.45 24.19
C PRO A 691 4.64 -67.97 24.11
N GLY A 692 5.48 -67.67 23.11
CA GLY A 692 5.95 -66.33 22.78
C GLY A 692 5.29 -65.71 21.55
N GLN A 693 5.30 -64.38 21.58
CA GLN A 693 5.43 -63.43 20.47
C GLN A 693 4.26 -63.23 19.49
N PHE A 694 3.65 -62.05 19.60
CA PHE A 694 3.23 -61.24 18.46
C PHE A 694 4.31 -60.18 18.16
N PRO A 695 4.73 -60.04 16.89
CA PRO A 695 5.17 -58.77 16.34
C PRO A 695 4.34 -58.46 15.06
N PRO A 696 4.65 -57.43 14.25
CA PRO A 696 3.94 -56.16 14.18
C PRO A 696 3.11 -55.98 12.88
N SER A 697 2.06 -55.16 12.93
CA SER A 697 1.41 -54.54 11.75
C SER A 697 2.28 -53.37 11.26
N GLY A 698 2.62 -53.15 10.00
CA GLY A 698 2.03 -53.59 8.74
C GLY A 698 1.72 -52.34 7.90
N GLU A 699 2.68 -51.89 7.08
CA GLU A 699 2.54 -50.79 6.11
C GLU A 699 1.93 -51.29 4.79
N PHE A 700 0.91 -50.55 4.34
CA PHE A 700 0.30 -50.39 3.01
C PHE A 700 -0.19 -51.60 2.18
N PRO A 701 -1.36 -51.41 1.54
CA PRO A 701 -1.43 -51.67 0.10
C PRO A 701 -2.14 -50.53 -0.66
N GLN A 702 -1.50 -50.05 -1.73
CA GLN A 702 -2.19 -49.48 -2.89
C GLN A 702 -2.34 -50.58 -3.95
N SER A 703 -3.59 -50.92 -4.31
CA SER A 703 -3.99 -51.32 -5.67
C SER A 703 -5.51 -51.53 -5.71
N MET A 704 -6.24 -50.47 -6.06
CA MET A 704 -7.13 -50.37 -7.22
C MET A 704 -7.74 -48.98 -7.28
#